data_AF-A0AAN0VD10-F1
#
_entry.id   AF-A0AAN0VD10-F1
#
_cell.length_a   1.000
_cell.length_b   1.000
_cell.length_c   1.000
_cell.angle_alpha   90.00
_cell.angle_beta   90.00
_cell.angle_gamma   90.00
#
_symmetry.space_group_name_H-M   'P 1'
#
loop_
_entity.id
_entity.type
_entity.pdbx_description
1 polymer ?
#
loop_
_entity_poly.entity_id
_entity_poly.type
_entity_poly.pdbx_seq_one_letter_code
_entity_poly.pdbx_strand_id
1 'polypeptide(L)'
;MHNNATPFKPRLSLLVASIALAMNAGTAHAAYAGIDVYAPTLGSSSTTYDSHIGGSGDGSTLVGAQFNPSTETTEAFKWTLLGGKQLLASLGTNAAAYAVSNEADVIVGSSVDSVTDNETAVYWNNAGIHKLDFLNGGAEAEARAVSADGSVIAGSADDGLTGNRSAVTWDLAGAVTQLGYLNDGTYSYAMGISADGKVVVGYAQNGAGNGDIATRWVGGGSAESLGTLEGGTQSIATATSADGTYIVGASDSSLALSEAMIWSELSGMKGLGLLADGTLSKAEGVSANGAVVVGIADTTGTVFSGFRWTAETGMQSLVEWLQDNDPSYTLLANNTLNSATAVSADGNTVFGLGFLNGRSQPLVARSYGPISEPVVTTPPVVTTPPEETIPEVTPPVVTPPVTDPTPPSTGGSSNAGDTSTGGSDAGTGTGAGGTETGAGTGGTGGTDTGTGGTGGTGTGAGGAEATTPPTGVIGLLDLGDSLQNATLYAQAMQNQLQGFVQDQLSCSTFDTSGICVSVSSQMTHHSGTVHGDNVYGGVTAAYRLTPDLVAGIGYQGPSTSLKINDDRVEGDTNTIGAFVEYGNRLRKGVFARGAVAVSEGDATIKRSYKTGAGDVESKGKADVSQRAVSGQVGYVFILQDNIAVMPFLGLDYLNTKLDSYTETSGSFPAHFDKRTEENIYGTAGLDASMNLANKAIVSANIKHVSRLNNSQDDLTGDVMGVSRFDMKQDTTERWNEVGVGLQVAGPFKASRVGITYGHRFGSDKAVASDVATLSLSVGF
;
A
#
# COMPACT_ATOMS: atom_id res chain seq x y z
N MET A 1 -5.62 54.27 -19.10
CA MET A 1 -6.94 54.13 -18.44
C MET A 1 -7.40 52.71 -18.64
N HIS A 2 -7.73 52.04 -17.53
CA HIS A 2 -8.82 51.06 -17.38
C HIS A 2 -9.38 50.37 -18.63
N ASN A 3 -9.18 49.06 -18.71
CA ASN A 3 -10.30 48.13 -18.82
C ASN A 3 -10.04 46.90 -17.92
N ASN A 4 -11.08 46.32 -17.32
CA ASN A 4 -10.96 45.34 -16.23
C ASN A 4 -11.66 44.01 -16.56
N ALA A 5 -11.27 42.97 -15.81
CA ALA A 5 -12.06 41.78 -15.50
C ALA A 5 -12.45 40.82 -16.66
N THR A 6 -11.54 39.88 -16.95
CA THR A 6 -11.93 38.46 -17.05
C THR A 6 -11.54 37.77 -15.73
N PRO A 7 -12.49 37.28 -14.92
CA PRO A 7 -12.17 36.68 -13.62
C PRO A 7 -11.64 35.25 -13.75
N PHE A 8 -10.46 35.00 -13.18
CA PHE A 8 -9.86 33.67 -13.08
C PHE A 8 -10.80 32.71 -12.31
N LYS A 9 -11.29 31.66 -12.98
CA LYS A 9 -12.21 30.66 -12.40
C LYS A 9 -11.65 29.23 -12.58
N PRO A 10 -10.79 28.74 -11.67
CA PRO A 10 -10.41 27.33 -11.66
C PRO A 10 -11.65 26.46 -11.40
N ARG A 11 -11.83 25.38 -12.18
CA ARG A 11 -12.95 24.45 -12.02
C ARG A 11 -12.72 23.53 -10.81
N LEU A 12 -13.13 24.02 -9.64
CA LEU A 12 -13.01 23.36 -8.32
C LEU A 12 -13.64 21.95 -8.24
N SER A 13 -14.44 21.55 -9.23
CA SER A 13 -15.22 20.31 -9.25
C SER A 13 -14.39 19.01 -9.30
N LEU A 14 -13.22 18.99 -9.94
CA LEU A 14 -12.37 17.78 -9.94
C LEU A 14 -11.74 17.51 -8.57
N LEU A 15 -11.32 18.58 -7.87
CA LEU A 15 -10.62 18.48 -6.58
C LEU A 15 -11.49 17.82 -5.50
N VAL A 16 -12.80 18.07 -5.53
CA VAL A 16 -13.77 17.48 -4.58
C VAL A 16 -14.00 15.99 -4.86
N ALA A 17 -14.03 15.57 -6.13
CA ALA A 17 -14.22 14.17 -6.50
C ALA A 17 -13.03 13.28 -6.08
N SER A 18 -11.79 13.79 -6.19
CA SER A 18 -10.59 13.06 -5.77
C SER A 18 -10.51 12.79 -4.27
N ILE A 19 -11.10 13.65 -3.42
CA ILE A 19 -11.10 13.45 -1.97
C ILE A 19 -12.01 12.29 -1.57
N ALA A 20 -13.14 12.11 -2.26
CA ALA A 20 -14.11 11.05 -1.95
C ALA A 20 -13.60 9.63 -2.26
N LEU A 21 -12.68 9.46 -3.22
CA LEU A 21 -12.11 8.16 -3.57
C LEU A 21 -10.98 7.71 -2.63
N ALA A 22 -10.30 8.64 -1.96
CA ALA A 22 -9.15 8.35 -1.12
C ALA A 22 -9.51 7.78 0.28
N MET A 23 -10.80 7.70 0.62
CA MET A 23 -11.28 7.32 1.96
C MET A 23 -11.67 5.84 2.11
N ASN A 24 -11.49 5.00 1.08
CA ASN A 24 -12.40 3.86 0.88
C ASN A 24 -11.74 2.50 0.54
N ALA A 25 -10.55 2.20 1.08
CA ALA A 25 -9.91 0.88 0.98
C ALA A 25 -8.89 0.63 2.11
N GLY A 26 -8.56 -0.65 2.33
CA GLY A 26 -7.83 -1.14 3.51
C GLY A 26 -6.46 -1.77 3.24
N THR A 27 -5.82 -2.21 4.32
CA THR A 27 -4.40 -2.62 4.38
C THR A 27 -4.15 -4.08 3.97
N ALA A 28 -2.92 -4.38 3.53
CA ALA A 28 -2.48 -5.74 3.14
C ALA A 28 -0.95 -5.87 3.27
N HIS A 29 -0.44 -6.75 4.14
CA HIS A 29 0.99 -6.84 4.45
C HIS A 29 1.70 -8.03 3.76
N ALA A 30 2.89 -7.74 3.21
CA ALA A 30 3.95 -8.68 2.84
C ALA A 30 5.30 -8.17 3.37
N ALA A 31 6.31 -9.05 3.45
CA ALA A 31 7.61 -8.86 4.12
C ALA A 31 8.78 -9.38 3.26
N TYR A 32 10.03 -9.05 3.65
CA TYR A 32 11.23 -9.18 2.79
C TYR A 32 12.47 -9.74 3.49
N ALA A 33 13.68 -9.37 3.05
CA ALA A 33 14.94 -9.52 3.77
C ALA A 33 15.67 -8.16 3.88
N GLY A 34 16.24 -7.84 5.04
CA GLY A 34 17.00 -6.60 5.30
C GLY A 34 16.59 -5.90 6.60
N ILE A 35 17.25 -4.80 6.98
CA ILE A 35 17.05 -4.15 8.28
C ILE A 35 16.85 -2.62 8.21
N ASP A 36 16.03 -2.11 9.13
CA ASP A 36 15.89 -0.68 9.44
C ASP A 36 15.87 -0.48 10.97
N VAL A 37 16.93 0.11 11.53
CA VAL A 37 16.99 0.50 12.96
C VAL A 37 16.87 2.01 13.05
N TYR A 38 15.64 2.48 13.21
CA TYR A 38 15.34 3.90 13.31
C TYR A 38 15.34 4.36 14.77
N ALA A 39 16.19 5.34 15.06
CA ALA A 39 16.23 6.06 16.33
C ALA A 39 15.47 7.40 16.19
N PRO A 40 14.15 7.45 16.45
CA PRO A 40 13.38 8.67 16.30
C PRO A 40 13.93 9.80 17.20
N THR A 41 14.23 10.95 16.60
CA THR A 41 14.67 12.15 17.34
C THR A 41 13.47 12.82 17.99
N LEU A 42 12.98 12.24 19.08
CA LEU A 42 11.70 12.58 19.72
C LEU A 42 11.72 13.85 20.61
N GLY A 43 12.85 14.52 20.80
CA GLY A 43 12.93 15.71 21.65
C GLY A 43 14.30 16.35 21.75
N SER A 44 14.49 17.17 22.79
CA SER A 44 15.78 17.74 23.19
C SER A 44 16.67 16.69 23.89
N SER A 45 17.81 17.11 24.43
CA SER A 45 18.64 16.30 25.33
C SER A 45 18.18 16.35 26.81
N SER A 46 17.12 17.11 27.12
CA SER A 46 16.57 17.22 28.49
C SER A 46 15.33 16.37 28.74
N THR A 47 14.68 15.87 27.68
CA THR A 47 13.53 14.96 27.78
C THR A 47 13.98 13.54 28.06
N THR A 48 13.44 12.92 29.11
CA THR A 48 13.51 11.47 29.34
C THR A 48 12.23 10.79 28.87
N TYR A 49 12.28 9.47 28.65
CA TYR A 49 11.14 8.66 28.20
C TYR A 49 10.87 7.58 29.23
N ASP A 50 9.60 7.19 29.36
CA ASP A 50 9.21 6.05 30.21
C ASP A 50 9.79 4.75 29.64
N SER A 51 10.11 3.82 30.53
CA SER A 51 10.32 2.39 30.28
C SER A 51 9.27 1.76 29.36
N HIS A 52 8.00 2.14 29.48
CA HIS A 52 6.88 1.56 28.76
C HIS A 52 6.73 2.20 27.37
N ILE A 53 7.04 1.43 26.34
CA ILE A 53 6.85 1.79 24.93
C ILE A 53 5.98 0.72 24.26
N GLY A 54 4.78 1.11 23.83
CA GLY A 54 3.86 0.27 23.08
C GLY A 54 4.12 0.32 21.57
N GLY A 55 3.70 -0.70 20.84
CA GLY A 55 3.82 -0.78 19.38
C GLY A 55 2.58 -1.38 18.75
N SER A 56 2.20 -0.90 17.57
CA SER A 56 1.04 -1.42 16.83
C SER A 56 1.35 -2.72 16.11
N GLY A 57 0.35 -3.59 15.99
CA GLY A 57 0.48 -4.90 15.36
C GLY A 57 0.91 -4.84 13.89
N ASP A 58 0.61 -3.77 13.17
CA ASP A 58 1.08 -3.50 11.80
C ASP A 58 2.56 -3.05 11.69
N GLY A 59 3.25 -2.81 12.81
CA GLY A 59 4.64 -2.34 12.83
C GLY A 59 4.84 -0.86 12.42
N SER A 60 3.77 -0.07 12.25
CA SER A 60 3.85 1.32 11.77
C SER A 60 3.96 2.38 12.87
N THR A 61 3.38 2.10 14.05
CA THR A 61 3.16 3.08 15.13
C THR A 61 3.81 2.63 16.43
N LEU A 62 4.48 3.58 17.09
CA LEU A 62 5.02 3.47 18.44
C LEU A 62 4.23 4.42 19.35
N VAL A 63 3.92 4.02 20.59
CA VAL A 63 3.31 4.88 21.62
C VAL A 63 4.12 4.85 22.90
N GLY A 64 4.02 5.89 23.72
CA GLY A 64 4.75 5.97 24.99
C GLY A 64 4.48 7.24 25.77
N ALA A 65 5.29 7.48 26.78
CA ALA A 65 5.29 8.70 27.57
C ALA A 65 6.68 9.36 27.60
N GLN A 66 6.71 10.69 27.66
CA GLN A 66 7.93 11.47 27.85
C GLN A 66 7.81 12.38 29.08
N PHE A 67 8.88 12.54 29.84
CA PHE A 67 8.94 13.48 30.96
C PHE A 67 9.70 14.75 30.57
N ASN A 68 9.10 15.90 30.87
CA ASN A 68 9.66 17.21 30.56
C ASN A 68 10.07 17.94 31.86
N PRO A 69 11.37 17.96 32.23
CA PRO A 69 11.83 18.55 33.49
C PRO A 69 11.78 20.10 33.50
N SER A 70 11.36 20.75 32.41
CA SER A 70 11.12 22.21 32.40
C SER A 70 9.68 22.59 32.73
N THR A 71 8.76 21.63 32.75
CA THR A 71 7.35 21.79 33.11
C THR A 71 6.88 20.84 34.21
N GLU A 72 7.70 19.85 34.59
CA GLU A 72 7.39 18.78 35.54
C GLU A 72 6.16 17.92 35.09
N THR A 73 5.94 17.84 33.78
CA THR A 73 4.81 17.12 33.16
C THR A 73 5.27 15.85 32.43
N THR A 74 4.43 14.82 32.51
CA THR A 74 4.53 13.60 31.70
C THR A 74 3.56 13.70 30.53
N GLU A 75 4.07 13.67 29.30
CA GLU A 75 3.31 13.87 28.07
C GLU A 75 3.21 12.54 27.30
N ALA A 76 2.00 12.01 27.14
CA ALA A 76 1.74 10.86 26.28
C ALA A 76 1.98 11.25 24.81
N PHE A 77 2.53 10.32 24.01
CA PHE A 77 2.79 10.56 22.60
C PHE A 77 2.56 9.31 21.75
N LYS A 78 2.30 9.54 20.46
CA LYS A 78 2.44 8.53 19.40
C LYS A 78 3.50 8.97 18.40
N TRP A 79 4.13 7.99 17.76
CA TRP A 79 5.13 8.21 16.72
C TRP A 79 4.86 7.33 15.49
N THR A 80 4.83 8.02 14.37
CA THR A 80 4.92 7.61 12.97
C THR A 80 6.30 7.55 12.33
N LEU A 81 6.76 6.48 11.64
CA LEU A 81 7.86 6.65 10.64
C LEU A 81 7.53 7.76 9.64
N LEU A 82 6.24 7.84 9.32
CA LEU A 82 5.67 8.77 8.36
C LEU A 82 5.20 10.07 9.04
N GLY A 83 4.47 9.97 10.15
CA GLY A 83 3.87 11.12 10.84
C GLY A 83 4.76 11.90 11.82
N GLY A 84 5.96 11.40 12.15
CA GLY A 84 6.80 11.96 13.22
C GLY A 84 6.18 11.79 14.62
N LYS A 85 6.69 12.51 15.62
CA LYS A 85 6.11 12.52 16.98
C LYS A 85 4.89 13.41 17.03
N GLN A 86 3.82 12.92 17.66
CA GLN A 86 2.59 13.65 17.93
C GLN A 86 2.24 13.46 19.40
N LEU A 87 2.16 14.55 20.17
CA LEU A 87 1.69 14.49 21.55
C LEU A 87 0.18 14.17 21.55
N LEU A 88 -0.25 13.41 22.55
CA LEU A 88 -1.65 13.09 22.79
C LEU A 88 -2.23 14.08 23.82
N ALA A 89 -3.56 14.22 23.84
CA ALA A 89 -4.23 15.06 24.83
C ALA A 89 -4.14 14.45 26.24
N SER A 90 -4.28 15.27 27.28
CA SER A 90 -4.31 14.85 28.69
C SER A 90 -5.56 15.38 29.40
N LEU A 91 -5.94 14.75 30.52
CA LEU A 91 -6.99 15.25 31.43
C LEU A 91 -6.46 16.33 32.41
N GLY A 92 -5.14 16.47 32.47
CA GLY A 92 -4.41 17.36 33.37
C GLY A 92 -2.94 17.45 33.00
N THR A 93 -2.06 17.48 34.00
CA THR A 93 -0.61 17.67 33.82
C THR A 93 0.16 16.42 33.40
N ASN A 94 -0.39 15.22 33.63
CA ASN A 94 0.26 13.96 33.35
C ASN A 94 -0.62 13.04 32.49
N ALA A 95 -0.02 12.41 31.48
CA ALA A 95 -0.58 11.32 30.70
C ALA A 95 0.52 10.38 30.22
N ALA A 96 0.22 9.08 30.15
CA ALA A 96 1.08 8.07 29.59
C ALA A 96 0.28 7.14 28.66
N ALA A 97 0.83 6.78 27.51
CA ALA A 97 0.26 5.79 26.60
C ALA A 97 1.06 4.48 26.69
N TYR A 98 0.39 3.36 26.96
CA TYR A 98 1.03 2.08 27.21
C TYR A 98 0.85 1.08 26.06
N ALA A 99 -0.32 1.06 25.39
CA ALA A 99 -0.59 0.14 24.29
C ALA A 99 -1.46 0.78 23.18
N VAL A 100 -1.56 0.10 22.03
CA VAL A 100 -2.17 0.60 20.80
C VAL A 100 -2.71 -0.56 19.96
N SER A 101 -3.86 -0.37 19.31
CA SER A 101 -4.52 -1.39 18.46
C SER A 101 -3.78 -1.64 17.13
N ASN A 102 -4.20 -2.65 16.35
CA ASN A 102 -3.38 -3.17 15.24
C ASN A 102 -3.03 -2.11 14.17
N GLU A 103 -4.02 -1.30 13.77
CA GLU A 103 -3.88 -0.18 12.82
C GLU A 103 -3.75 1.19 13.53
N ALA A 104 -3.58 1.20 14.85
CA ALA A 104 -3.43 2.39 15.71
C ALA A 104 -4.60 3.40 15.74
N ASP A 105 -5.83 2.94 15.48
CA ASP A 105 -7.06 3.75 15.65
C ASP A 105 -7.46 3.98 17.12
N VAL A 106 -7.04 3.08 18.03
CA VAL A 106 -7.22 3.21 19.48
C VAL A 106 -5.86 3.07 20.17
N ILE A 107 -5.55 4.01 21.05
CA ILE A 107 -4.38 3.99 21.95
C ILE A 107 -4.91 4.03 23.38
N VAL A 108 -4.27 3.31 24.32
CA VAL A 108 -4.73 3.22 25.71
C VAL A 108 -3.62 3.54 26.71
N GLY A 109 -4.01 3.99 27.90
CA GLY A 109 -3.07 4.40 28.93
C GLY A 109 -3.74 4.98 30.18
N SER A 110 -3.05 5.92 30.81
CA SER A 110 -3.56 6.67 31.96
C SER A 110 -3.36 8.18 31.80
N SER A 111 -4.16 8.97 32.52
CA SER A 111 -3.94 10.41 32.67
C SER A 111 -4.49 10.90 34.01
N VAL A 112 -3.72 11.77 34.67
CA VAL A 112 -4.15 12.40 35.93
C VAL A 112 -5.14 13.52 35.62
N ASP A 113 -6.32 13.44 36.23
CA ASP A 113 -7.39 14.42 36.04
C ASP A 113 -7.16 15.71 36.85
N SER A 114 -7.18 16.86 36.17
CA SER A 114 -6.86 18.17 36.78
C SER A 114 -7.86 18.72 37.81
N VAL A 115 -8.97 18.02 38.07
CA VAL A 115 -10.01 18.43 39.04
C VAL A 115 -10.02 17.51 40.27
N THR A 116 -9.69 16.24 40.08
CA THR A 116 -9.73 15.19 41.13
C THR A 116 -8.34 14.74 41.60
N ASP A 117 -7.29 14.97 40.81
CA ASP A 117 -5.92 14.44 41.00
C ASP A 117 -5.82 12.90 40.91
N ASN A 118 -6.91 12.23 40.50
CA ASN A 118 -6.98 10.79 40.29
C ASN A 118 -6.26 10.37 39.00
N GLU A 119 -5.45 9.31 39.06
CA GLU A 119 -5.01 8.60 37.85
C GLU A 119 -6.22 7.90 37.21
N THR A 120 -6.61 8.35 36.02
CA THR A 120 -7.79 7.86 35.30
C THR A 120 -7.35 6.99 34.12
N ALA A 121 -7.97 5.83 33.94
CA ALA A 121 -7.80 5.00 32.75
C ALA A 121 -8.43 5.70 31.54
N VAL A 122 -7.67 5.79 30.44
CA VAL A 122 -8.08 6.56 29.26
C VAL A 122 -7.76 5.84 27.96
N TYR A 123 -8.50 6.20 26.92
CA TYR A 123 -8.14 5.87 25.56
C TYR A 123 -8.17 7.11 24.66
N TRP A 124 -7.36 7.08 23.60
CA TRP A 124 -7.34 8.07 22.54
C TRP A 124 -7.77 7.45 21.23
N ASN A 125 -8.64 8.16 20.51
CA ASN A 125 -9.00 7.84 19.12
C ASN A 125 -9.03 9.13 18.28
N ASN A 126 -9.50 9.04 17.03
CA ASN A 126 -9.57 10.19 16.12
C ASN A 126 -10.50 11.34 16.58
N ALA A 127 -11.31 11.17 17.63
CA ALA A 127 -12.14 12.21 18.23
C ALA A 127 -11.50 12.89 19.46
N GLY A 128 -10.41 12.35 20.02
CA GLY A 128 -9.72 12.90 21.19
C GLY A 128 -9.43 11.87 22.27
N ILE A 129 -9.27 12.34 23.51
CA ILE A 129 -9.14 11.53 24.73
C ILE A 129 -10.52 11.25 25.33
N HIS A 130 -10.73 10.02 25.80
CA HIS A 130 -11.94 9.55 26.47
C HIS A 130 -11.58 8.89 27.80
N LYS A 131 -12.46 9.03 28.80
CA LYS A 131 -12.33 8.38 30.10
C LYS A 131 -12.96 6.99 30.07
N LEU A 132 -12.44 6.09 30.90
CA LEU A 132 -13.02 4.80 31.24
C LEU A 132 -13.56 4.84 32.68
N ASP A 133 -14.60 4.06 33.00
CA ASP A 133 -15.25 4.12 34.31
C ASP A 133 -14.41 3.47 35.42
N PHE A 134 -14.41 4.08 36.61
CA PHE A 134 -13.77 3.51 37.80
C PHE A 134 -14.58 2.33 38.36
N LEU A 135 -13.90 1.23 38.72
CA LEU A 135 -14.54 0.05 39.31
C LEU A 135 -15.24 0.39 40.63
N ASN A 136 -16.57 0.27 40.64
CA ASN A 136 -17.44 0.61 41.77
C ASN A 136 -17.22 2.02 42.36
N GLY A 137 -16.69 2.97 41.59
CA GLY A 137 -16.36 4.32 42.06
C GLY A 137 -15.06 4.41 42.89
N GLY A 138 -14.09 3.53 42.64
CA GLY A 138 -12.72 3.64 43.17
C GLY A 138 -11.99 4.91 42.69
N ALA A 139 -10.77 5.12 43.22
CA ALA A 139 -10.01 6.36 43.00
C ALA A 139 -9.08 6.29 41.78
N GLU A 140 -8.39 5.17 41.56
CA GLU A 140 -7.40 5.06 40.50
C GLU A 140 -7.73 3.97 39.47
N ALA A 141 -7.31 4.19 38.22
CA ALA A 141 -7.37 3.20 37.16
C ALA A 141 -6.32 3.46 36.05
N GLU A 142 -5.86 2.40 35.39
CA GLU A 142 -4.94 2.42 34.25
C GLU A 142 -5.40 1.44 33.15
N ALA A 143 -5.30 1.84 31.88
CA ALA A 143 -5.50 0.93 30.76
C ALA A 143 -4.14 0.50 30.18
N ARG A 144 -3.80 -0.79 30.31
CA ARG A 144 -2.47 -1.35 30.00
C ARG A 144 -2.41 -2.03 28.63
N ALA A 145 -3.52 -2.62 28.16
CA ALA A 145 -3.60 -3.35 26.90
C ALA A 145 -4.93 -3.12 26.17
N VAL A 146 -4.98 -3.44 24.87
CA VAL A 146 -6.15 -3.25 24.01
C VAL A 146 -6.20 -4.31 22.91
N SER A 147 -7.39 -4.77 22.53
CA SER A 147 -7.62 -5.72 21.44
C SER A 147 -7.21 -5.15 20.07
N ALA A 148 -7.02 -6.03 19.07
CA ALA A 148 -6.51 -5.62 17.77
C ALA A 148 -7.46 -4.67 17.01
N ASP A 149 -8.77 -4.81 17.23
CA ASP A 149 -9.83 -3.96 16.70
C ASP A 149 -10.13 -2.72 17.58
N GLY A 150 -9.53 -2.63 18.77
CA GLY A 150 -9.79 -1.57 19.74
C GLY A 150 -11.06 -1.73 20.59
N SER A 151 -11.85 -2.80 20.43
CA SER A 151 -13.16 -2.93 21.08
C SER A 151 -13.13 -3.27 22.58
N VAL A 152 -12.08 -3.97 23.04
CA VAL A 152 -11.88 -4.36 24.43
C VAL A 152 -10.54 -3.82 24.94
N ILE A 153 -10.57 -3.17 26.09
CA ILE A 153 -9.41 -2.59 26.78
C ILE A 153 -9.22 -3.37 28.08
N ALA A 154 -7.96 -3.62 28.50
CA ALA A 154 -7.64 -4.31 29.75
C ALA A 154 -6.63 -3.51 30.59
N GLY A 155 -6.68 -3.67 31.91
CA GLY A 155 -5.74 -3.02 32.83
C GLY A 155 -6.06 -3.28 34.30
N SER A 156 -5.82 -2.29 35.16
CA SER A 156 -6.10 -2.39 36.59
C SER A 156 -6.87 -1.17 37.11
N ALA A 157 -7.76 -1.40 38.08
CA ALA A 157 -8.52 -0.35 38.74
C ALA A 157 -8.76 -0.68 40.21
N ASP A 158 -8.84 0.37 41.04
CA ASP A 158 -9.23 0.23 42.44
C ASP A 158 -10.72 -0.13 42.55
N ASP A 159 -11.04 -1.18 43.29
CA ASP A 159 -12.43 -1.49 43.63
C ASP A 159 -12.91 -0.61 44.80
N GLY A 160 -13.80 0.34 44.51
CA GLY A 160 -14.41 1.23 45.51
C GLY A 160 -15.17 0.54 46.64
N LEU A 161 -15.49 -0.76 46.55
CA LEU A 161 -16.13 -1.53 47.62
C LEU A 161 -15.15 -2.21 48.58
N THR A 162 -13.95 -2.60 48.11
CA THR A 162 -12.99 -3.39 48.90
C THR A 162 -11.67 -2.66 49.19
N GLY A 163 -11.31 -1.65 48.38
CA GLY A 163 -10.00 -1.00 48.44
C GLY A 163 -8.86 -1.81 47.79
N ASN A 164 -9.19 -2.90 47.09
CA ASN A 164 -8.24 -3.77 46.41
C ASN A 164 -8.02 -3.33 44.95
N ARG A 165 -6.80 -3.45 44.44
CA ARG A 165 -6.53 -3.32 43.00
C ARG A 165 -7.00 -4.58 42.26
N SER A 166 -7.83 -4.41 41.24
CA SER A 166 -8.40 -5.51 40.46
C SER A 166 -7.99 -5.45 39.01
N ALA A 167 -7.74 -6.62 38.41
CA ALA A 167 -7.71 -6.78 36.97
C ALA A 167 -9.11 -6.53 36.40
N VAL A 168 -9.19 -5.69 35.37
CA VAL A 168 -10.45 -5.24 34.76
C VAL A 168 -10.35 -5.18 33.24
N THR A 169 -11.51 -5.26 32.59
CA THR A 169 -11.70 -4.87 31.19
C THR A 169 -12.70 -3.74 31.07
N TRP A 170 -12.56 -2.94 30.01
CA TRP A 170 -13.54 -1.93 29.58
C TRP A 170 -13.93 -2.12 28.11
N ASP A 171 -15.13 -1.68 27.76
CA ASP A 171 -15.50 -1.42 26.36
C ASP A 171 -15.23 0.05 25.95
N LEU A 172 -15.39 0.36 24.66
CA LEU A 172 -15.25 1.73 24.14
C LEU A 172 -16.35 2.71 24.62
N ALA A 173 -17.42 2.24 25.24
CA ALA A 173 -18.41 3.10 25.91
C ALA A 173 -17.98 3.48 27.33
N GLY A 174 -16.91 2.86 27.85
CA GLY A 174 -16.34 3.11 29.17
C GLY A 174 -16.72 2.06 30.22
N ALA A 175 -17.55 1.07 29.89
CA ALA A 175 -18.17 0.19 30.87
C ALA A 175 -17.19 -0.84 31.45
N VAL A 176 -16.91 -0.72 32.76
CA VAL A 176 -15.94 -1.56 33.48
C VAL A 176 -16.50 -2.94 33.88
N THR A 177 -15.69 -3.98 33.74
CA THR A 177 -15.96 -5.36 34.19
C THR A 177 -14.76 -5.90 34.96
N GLN A 178 -15.00 -6.49 36.14
CA GLN A 178 -13.95 -7.05 37.02
C GLN A 178 -13.65 -8.52 36.66
N LEU A 179 -12.37 -8.88 36.61
CA LEU A 179 -11.90 -10.24 36.28
C LEU A 179 -11.64 -11.11 37.53
N GLY A 180 -11.52 -10.49 38.71
CA GLY A 180 -11.38 -11.18 40.00
C GLY A 180 -9.95 -11.59 40.36
N TYR A 181 -9.83 -12.47 41.36
CA TYR A 181 -8.57 -12.80 42.05
C TYR A 181 -8.29 -14.32 42.05
N LEU A 182 -7.04 -14.69 42.31
CA LEU A 182 -6.58 -16.08 42.36
C LEU A 182 -6.57 -16.61 43.81
N ASN A 183 -7.26 -17.74 44.07
CA ASN A 183 -7.23 -18.47 45.34
C ASN A 183 -7.43 -17.58 46.59
N ASP A 184 -8.48 -16.76 46.60
CA ASP A 184 -8.80 -15.80 47.68
C ASP A 184 -7.73 -14.70 47.94
N GLY A 185 -6.81 -14.46 47.00
CA GLY A 185 -5.88 -13.33 47.05
C GLY A 185 -6.57 -11.96 46.94
N THR A 186 -5.88 -10.90 47.35
CA THR A 186 -6.49 -9.55 47.51
C THR A 186 -6.09 -8.54 46.44
N TYR A 187 -5.38 -8.92 45.38
CA TYR A 187 -5.16 -8.05 44.22
C TYR A 187 -4.90 -8.83 42.93
N SER A 188 -5.18 -8.19 41.80
CA SER A 188 -4.87 -8.66 40.46
C SER A 188 -4.63 -7.50 39.49
N TYR A 189 -3.86 -7.78 38.43
CA TYR A 189 -3.49 -6.82 37.39
C TYR A 189 -3.58 -7.49 36.02
N ALA A 190 -4.23 -6.85 35.04
CA ALA A 190 -4.14 -7.25 33.64
C ALA A 190 -3.05 -6.43 32.93
N MET A 191 -2.18 -7.12 32.20
CA MET A 191 -1.01 -6.57 31.49
C MET A 191 -1.13 -6.71 29.97
N GLY A 192 -1.79 -7.77 29.49
CA GLY A 192 -1.96 -8.08 28.06
C GLY A 192 -3.34 -8.65 27.73
N ILE A 193 -3.72 -8.63 26.46
CA ILE A 193 -5.00 -9.17 25.95
C ILE A 193 -4.84 -9.77 24.54
N SER A 194 -5.60 -10.80 24.21
CA SER A 194 -5.67 -11.38 22.87
C SER A 194 -6.27 -10.40 21.85
N ALA A 195 -6.00 -10.63 20.56
CA ALA A 195 -6.45 -9.75 19.48
C ALA A 195 -7.98 -9.66 19.38
N ASP A 196 -8.68 -10.70 19.82
CA ASP A 196 -10.15 -10.83 19.83
C ASP A 196 -10.81 -10.45 21.18
N GLY A 197 -10.03 -9.96 22.15
CA GLY A 197 -10.50 -9.53 23.46
C GLY A 197 -10.89 -10.64 24.44
N LYS A 198 -10.77 -11.93 24.08
CA LYS A 198 -11.29 -13.03 24.91
C LYS A 198 -10.34 -13.58 25.98
N VAL A 199 -9.02 -13.43 25.81
CA VAL A 199 -8.02 -13.91 26.78
C VAL A 199 -7.24 -12.72 27.31
N VAL A 200 -7.47 -12.39 28.58
CA VAL A 200 -6.70 -11.37 29.30
C VAL A 200 -5.61 -12.09 30.10
N VAL A 201 -4.41 -11.50 30.16
CA VAL A 201 -3.26 -12.06 30.90
C VAL A 201 -2.62 -11.02 31.80
N GLY A 202 -1.99 -11.49 32.88
CA GLY A 202 -1.29 -10.64 33.83
C GLY A 202 -0.82 -11.43 35.05
N TYR A 203 -1.09 -10.91 36.24
CA TYR A 203 -0.78 -11.59 37.49
C TYR A 203 -1.82 -11.32 38.58
N ALA A 204 -1.88 -12.22 39.54
CA ALA A 204 -2.69 -12.07 40.74
C ALA A 204 -1.93 -12.58 41.96
N GLN A 205 -2.22 -12.02 43.12
CA GLN A 205 -1.76 -12.58 44.38
C GLN A 205 -2.36 -13.97 44.54
N ASN A 206 -1.53 -14.99 44.81
CA ASN A 206 -2.02 -16.34 45.11
C ASN A 206 -2.33 -16.46 46.61
N GLY A 207 -3.59 -16.28 47.03
CA GLY A 207 -3.99 -16.34 48.45
C GLY A 207 -3.78 -17.71 49.13
N ALA A 208 -3.50 -18.77 48.36
CA ALA A 208 -3.07 -20.07 48.88
C ALA A 208 -1.55 -20.17 49.16
N GLY A 209 -0.78 -19.10 48.99
CA GLY A 209 0.66 -19.06 49.22
C GLY A 209 1.19 -17.65 49.49
N ASN A 210 2.49 -17.46 49.27
CA ASN A 210 3.13 -16.14 49.26
C ASN A 210 3.73 -15.92 47.88
N GLY A 211 3.25 -14.90 47.15
CA GLY A 211 3.79 -14.53 45.84
C GLY A 211 2.72 -14.17 44.81
N ASP A 212 3.15 -13.43 43.80
CA ASP A 212 2.40 -13.17 42.58
C ASP A 212 2.53 -14.35 41.62
N ILE A 213 1.43 -14.73 40.98
CA ILE A 213 1.39 -15.82 40.01
C ILE A 213 0.80 -15.33 38.69
N ALA A 214 1.48 -15.66 37.60
CA ALA A 214 1.06 -15.42 36.24
C ALA A 214 -0.33 -16.03 36.03
N THR A 215 -1.27 -15.20 35.57
CA THR A 215 -2.70 -15.52 35.58
C THR A 215 -3.30 -15.19 34.22
N ARG A 216 -4.22 -16.04 33.74
CA ARG A 216 -5.10 -15.71 32.60
C ARG A 216 -6.56 -15.71 33.01
N TRP A 217 -7.37 -14.95 32.27
CA TRP A 217 -8.83 -14.89 32.38
C TRP A 217 -9.41 -15.11 31.00
N VAL A 218 -10.25 -16.13 30.83
CA VAL A 218 -10.80 -16.53 29.53
C VAL A 218 -12.30 -16.26 29.51
N GLY A 219 -12.75 -15.40 28.58
CA GLY A 219 -14.18 -15.12 28.35
C GLY A 219 -14.93 -14.50 29.55
N GLY A 220 -14.23 -13.80 30.45
CA GLY A 220 -14.80 -13.30 31.71
C GLY A 220 -14.95 -14.37 32.80
N GLY A 221 -14.30 -15.53 32.64
CA GLY A 221 -14.17 -16.56 33.67
C GLY A 221 -13.25 -16.14 34.83
N SER A 222 -13.16 -17.01 35.84
CA SER A 222 -12.31 -16.82 37.02
C SER A 222 -10.81 -16.80 36.68
N ALA A 223 -9.99 -16.28 37.59
CA ALA A 223 -8.54 -16.29 37.49
C ALA A 223 -7.96 -17.71 37.40
N GLU A 224 -7.27 -18.02 36.31
CA GLU A 224 -6.57 -19.29 36.11
C GLU A 224 -5.05 -19.10 36.25
N SER A 225 -4.45 -19.82 37.21
CA SER A 225 -3.00 -19.87 37.40
C SER A 225 -2.28 -20.55 36.24
N LEU A 226 -1.18 -19.95 35.79
CA LEU A 226 -0.26 -20.52 34.80
C LEU A 226 0.91 -21.29 35.44
N GLY A 227 1.05 -21.23 36.77
CA GLY A 227 2.15 -21.84 37.53
C GLY A 227 3.42 -20.99 37.59
N THR A 228 4.55 -21.62 37.91
CA THR A 228 5.91 -21.05 37.93
C THR A 228 6.88 -21.98 37.19
N LEU A 229 8.10 -21.51 36.91
CA LEU A 229 9.19 -22.39 36.44
C LEU A 229 9.72 -23.27 37.58
N GLU A 230 10.49 -24.31 37.23
CA GLU A 230 11.03 -25.24 38.23
C GLU A 230 11.99 -24.54 39.20
N GLY A 231 11.71 -24.70 40.50
CA GLY A 231 12.38 -24.01 41.60
C GLY A 231 11.83 -22.61 41.91
N GLY A 232 10.92 -22.07 41.09
CA GLY A 232 10.40 -20.71 41.21
C GLY A 232 9.17 -20.57 42.12
N THR A 233 9.06 -19.41 42.78
CA THR A 233 7.96 -19.06 43.70
C THR A 233 6.99 -18.01 43.17
N GLN A 234 7.44 -17.14 42.26
CA GLN A 234 6.67 -16.07 41.65
C GLN A 234 6.69 -16.15 40.11
N SER A 235 5.63 -15.64 39.48
CA SER A 235 5.53 -15.47 38.04
C SER A 235 4.60 -14.32 37.66
N ILE A 236 4.83 -13.72 36.49
CA ILE A 236 4.05 -12.62 35.92
C ILE A 236 3.90 -12.89 34.41
N ALA A 237 2.68 -12.81 33.88
CA ALA A 237 2.47 -12.69 32.44
C ALA A 237 2.43 -11.20 32.02
N THR A 238 2.97 -10.88 30.86
CA THR A 238 3.04 -9.52 30.30
C THR A 238 2.24 -9.40 29.00
N ALA A 239 2.38 -10.37 28.09
CA ALA A 239 1.71 -10.37 26.80
C ALA A 239 1.21 -11.77 26.39
N THR A 240 0.36 -11.83 25.36
CA THR A 240 -0.23 -13.06 24.83
C THR A 240 -0.40 -12.99 23.30
N SER A 241 -0.45 -14.14 22.63
CA SER A 241 -0.67 -14.24 21.19
C SER A 241 -2.08 -13.78 20.78
N ALA A 242 -2.31 -13.58 19.48
CA ALA A 242 -3.57 -13.02 18.98
C ALA A 242 -4.80 -13.91 19.27
N ASP A 243 -4.60 -15.22 19.38
CA ASP A 243 -5.58 -16.24 19.76
C ASP A 243 -5.55 -16.59 21.26
N GLY A 244 -4.61 -16.03 22.03
CA GLY A 244 -4.42 -16.30 23.45
C GLY A 244 -3.74 -17.62 23.82
N THR A 245 -3.23 -18.41 22.85
CA THR A 245 -2.66 -19.75 23.10
C THR A 245 -1.23 -19.75 23.65
N TYR A 246 -0.45 -18.71 23.36
CA TYR A 246 0.91 -18.52 23.86
C TYR A 246 0.98 -17.28 24.74
N ILE A 247 1.32 -17.47 26.02
CA ILE A 247 1.43 -16.40 27.01
C ILE A 247 2.90 -16.23 27.38
N VAL A 248 3.39 -15.00 27.47
CA VAL A 248 4.79 -14.71 27.83
C VAL A 248 4.90 -13.81 29.06
N GLY A 249 6.08 -13.82 29.69
CA GLY A 249 6.42 -12.92 30.78
C GLY A 249 7.71 -13.31 31.48
N ALA A 250 7.68 -13.39 32.80
CA ALA A 250 8.80 -13.88 33.61
C ALA A 250 8.35 -14.77 34.78
N SER A 251 9.27 -15.57 35.29
CA SER A 251 9.12 -16.32 36.54
C SER A 251 10.48 -16.42 37.25
N ASP A 252 10.46 -16.53 38.57
CA ASP A 252 11.60 -17.10 39.30
C ASP A 252 11.94 -18.48 38.71
N SER A 253 13.21 -18.87 38.68
CA SER A 253 13.59 -20.25 38.35
C SER A 253 14.84 -20.70 39.11
N SER A 254 15.20 -21.98 38.97
CA SER A 254 16.51 -22.48 39.42
C SER A 254 17.72 -21.84 38.73
N LEU A 255 17.53 -21.07 37.64
CA LEU A 255 18.57 -20.37 36.89
C LEU A 255 18.68 -18.89 37.26
N ALA A 256 17.55 -18.20 37.49
CA ALA A 256 17.52 -16.75 37.72
C ALA A 256 16.38 -16.31 38.65
N LEU A 257 16.55 -15.13 39.28
CA LEU A 257 15.48 -14.45 40.03
C LEU A 257 14.43 -13.77 39.11
N SER A 258 14.65 -13.82 37.80
CA SER A 258 13.67 -13.51 36.75
C SER A 258 14.21 -14.16 35.48
N GLU A 259 13.54 -15.21 35.02
CA GLU A 259 13.77 -15.82 33.71
C GLU A 259 12.55 -15.55 32.83
N ALA A 260 12.79 -15.08 31.61
CA ALA A 260 11.76 -14.90 30.60
C ALA A 260 11.11 -16.26 30.29
N MET A 261 9.78 -16.29 30.22
CA MET A 261 9.04 -17.54 30.03
C MET A 261 8.02 -17.45 28.89
N ILE A 262 7.72 -18.61 28.33
CA ILE A 262 6.55 -18.85 27.47
C ILE A 262 5.72 -19.98 28.07
N TRP A 263 4.40 -19.85 28.01
CA TRP A 263 3.42 -20.81 28.49
C TRP A 263 2.40 -21.13 27.39
N SER A 264 1.98 -22.40 27.34
CA SER A 264 0.78 -22.83 26.61
C SER A 264 0.13 -24.00 27.35
N GLU A 265 -1.17 -24.24 27.13
CA GLU A 265 -1.89 -25.39 27.73
C GLU A 265 -1.24 -26.74 27.41
N LEU A 266 -0.61 -26.87 26.24
CA LEU A 266 0.06 -28.09 25.79
C LEU A 266 1.45 -28.29 26.41
N SER A 267 2.14 -27.21 26.78
CA SER A 267 3.54 -27.24 27.21
C SER A 267 3.78 -26.99 28.68
N GLY A 268 2.81 -26.41 29.39
CA GLY A 268 3.07 -25.71 30.66
C GLY A 268 4.00 -24.50 30.46
N MET A 269 4.49 -23.95 31.57
CA MET A 269 5.48 -22.87 31.56
C MET A 269 6.88 -23.40 31.22
N LYS A 270 7.59 -22.72 30.32
CA LYS A 270 8.96 -23.03 29.91
C LYS A 270 9.82 -21.78 29.93
N GLY A 271 11.02 -21.92 30.48
CA GLY A 271 12.03 -20.87 30.47
C GLY A 271 12.60 -20.68 29.06
N LEU A 272 12.87 -19.42 28.70
CA LEU A 272 13.52 -19.04 27.45
C LEU A 272 15.05 -18.90 27.61
N GLY A 273 15.57 -19.10 28.82
CA GLY A 273 16.97 -18.92 29.16
C GLY A 273 17.37 -17.47 29.39
N LEU A 274 18.69 -17.24 29.34
CA LEU A 274 19.35 -15.96 29.55
C LEU A 274 20.25 -15.66 28.33
N LEU A 275 20.65 -14.40 28.16
CA LEU A 275 21.78 -14.07 27.29
C LEU A 275 23.09 -14.64 27.87
N ALA A 276 24.09 -14.81 27.01
CA ALA A 276 25.41 -15.27 27.42
C ALA A 276 26.01 -14.38 28.53
N ASP A 277 26.44 -15.00 29.62
CA ASP A 277 26.94 -14.38 30.85
C ASP A 277 25.99 -13.34 31.50
N GLY A 278 24.68 -13.43 31.22
CA GLY A 278 23.60 -12.73 31.91
C GLY A 278 23.12 -13.43 33.19
N THR A 279 22.26 -12.76 33.96
CA THR A 279 21.68 -13.21 35.23
C THR A 279 20.16 -13.00 35.34
N LEU A 280 19.55 -12.30 34.38
CA LEU A 280 18.13 -11.97 34.32
C LEU A 280 17.62 -11.93 32.88
N SER A 281 16.40 -12.40 32.67
CA SER A 281 15.60 -12.10 31.47
C SER A 281 14.12 -11.89 31.84
N LYS A 282 13.40 -11.10 31.05
CA LYS A 282 11.95 -10.87 31.15
C LYS A 282 11.36 -10.63 29.77
N ALA A 283 10.36 -11.41 29.36
CA ALA A 283 9.61 -11.13 28.14
C ALA A 283 8.58 -10.01 28.38
N GLU A 284 8.43 -9.12 27.39
CA GLU A 284 7.50 -7.99 27.42
C GLU A 284 6.47 -8.06 26.27
N GLY A 285 6.81 -8.72 25.16
CA GLY A 285 5.94 -8.83 23.98
C GLY A 285 6.11 -10.14 23.22
N VAL A 286 5.08 -10.53 22.47
CA VAL A 286 5.04 -11.75 21.65
C VAL A 286 4.29 -11.49 20.32
N SER A 287 4.72 -12.14 19.24
CA SER A 287 4.04 -12.05 17.93
C SER A 287 2.65 -12.69 17.96
N ALA A 288 1.80 -12.34 16.99
CA ALA A 288 0.41 -12.80 16.93
C ALA A 288 0.26 -14.33 16.89
N ASN A 289 1.29 -15.04 16.42
CA ASN A 289 1.36 -16.49 16.32
C ASN A 289 2.22 -17.17 17.41
N GLY A 290 2.74 -16.45 18.41
CA GLY A 290 3.57 -17.02 19.48
C GLY A 290 5.03 -17.34 19.12
N ALA A 291 5.45 -17.13 17.87
CA ALA A 291 6.74 -17.59 17.36
C ALA A 291 7.95 -16.72 17.75
N VAL A 292 7.72 -15.42 17.96
CA VAL A 292 8.76 -14.43 18.29
C VAL A 292 8.42 -13.82 19.63
N VAL A 293 9.35 -13.91 20.58
CA VAL A 293 9.23 -13.27 21.90
C VAL A 293 10.30 -12.19 22.01
N VAL A 294 9.94 -11.04 22.58
CA VAL A 294 10.88 -9.93 22.81
C VAL A 294 10.84 -9.47 24.26
N GLY A 295 11.92 -8.88 24.72
CA GLY A 295 12.01 -8.45 26.11
C GLY A 295 13.32 -7.77 26.49
N ILE A 296 13.63 -7.84 27.77
CA ILE A 296 14.82 -7.27 28.40
C ILE A 296 15.63 -8.41 29.04
N ALA A 297 16.94 -8.41 28.84
CA ALA A 297 17.88 -9.25 29.55
C ALA A 297 19.12 -8.43 29.96
N ASP A 298 19.93 -8.93 30.88
CA ASP A 298 21.24 -8.35 31.16
C ASP A 298 22.38 -9.16 30.51
N THR A 299 23.56 -8.57 30.54
CA THR A 299 24.84 -9.17 30.13
C THR A 299 25.91 -8.81 31.16
N THR A 300 27.09 -9.44 31.07
CA THR A 300 28.23 -9.24 31.99
C THR A 300 28.38 -7.80 32.50
N GLY A 301 28.27 -7.62 33.82
CA GLY A 301 28.36 -6.31 34.45
C GLY A 301 27.02 -5.55 34.57
N THR A 302 25.88 -6.25 34.54
CA THR A 302 24.52 -5.70 34.66
C THR A 302 24.16 -4.69 33.56
N VAL A 303 24.67 -4.92 32.34
CA VAL A 303 24.36 -4.08 31.17
C VAL A 303 23.10 -4.62 30.50
N PHE A 304 21.99 -3.88 30.61
CA PHE A 304 20.72 -4.24 29.97
C PHE A 304 20.80 -4.18 28.45
N SER A 305 20.31 -5.23 27.80
CA SER A 305 20.07 -5.30 26.36
C SER A 305 18.64 -5.78 26.08
N GLY A 306 18.04 -5.25 25.02
CA GLY A 306 16.83 -5.89 24.47
C GLY A 306 17.20 -7.25 23.88
N PHE A 307 16.32 -8.24 24.03
CA PHE A 307 16.46 -9.53 23.35
C PHE A 307 15.34 -9.76 22.33
N ARG A 308 15.63 -10.61 21.34
CA ARG A 308 14.64 -11.31 20.51
C ARG A 308 14.90 -12.81 20.65
N TRP A 309 13.85 -13.57 20.93
CA TRP A 309 13.90 -15.02 21.04
C TRP A 309 13.09 -15.66 19.92
N THR A 310 13.63 -16.72 19.34
CA THR A 310 12.87 -17.71 18.54
C THR A 310 13.27 -19.10 18.98
N ALA A 311 12.43 -20.11 18.67
CA ALA A 311 12.76 -21.49 18.97
C ALA A 311 13.88 -22.07 18.09
N GLU A 312 14.22 -21.43 16.96
CA GLU A 312 15.33 -21.82 16.07
C GLU A 312 16.67 -21.27 16.56
N THR A 313 16.71 -19.99 16.96
CA THR A 313 17.95 -19.30 17.34
C THR A 313 18.19 -19.17 18.84
N GLY A 314 17.19 -19.47 19.69
CA GLY A 314 17.25 -19.23 21.13
C GLY A 314 17.11 -17.75 21.48
N MET A 315 17.63 -17.34 22.64
CA MET A 315 17.64 -15.94 23.07
C MET A 315 18.86 -15.22 22.50
N GLN A 316 18.63 -14.23 21.63
CA GLN A 316 19.68 -13.41 21.03
C GLN A 316 19.53 -11.96 21.47
N SER A 317 20.65 -11.25 21.60
CA SER A 317 20.58 -9.79 21.82
C SER A 317 20.02 -9.10 20.57
N LEU A 318 19.40 -7.92 20.71
CA LEU A 318 18.93 -7.18 19.53
C LEU A 318 20.08 -6.90 18.55
N VAL A 319 21.29 -6.59 19.05
CA VAL A 319 22.46 -6.30 18.20
C VAL A 319 22.87 -7.52 17.38
N GLU A 320 22.87 -8.70 18.00
CA GLU A 320 23.18 -10.00 17.38
C GLU A 320 22.13 -10.40 16.33
N TRP A 321 20.84 -10.35 16.68
CA TRP A 321 19.74 -10.60 15.73
C TRP A 321 19.82 -9.67 14.50
N LEU A 322 20.20 -8.40 14.73
CA LEU A 322 20.40 -7.43 13.64
C LEU A 322 21.64 -7.78 12.78
N GLN A 323 22.68 -8.36 13.36
CA GLN A 323 23.89 -8.78 12.64
C GLN A 323 23.70 -10.10 11.86
N ASP A 324 22.86 -11.01 12.35
CA ASP A 324 22.51 -12.23 11.62
C ASP A 324 21.67 -11.95 10.38
N ASN A 325 20.78 -10.94 10.45
CA ASN A 325 19.90 -10.53 9.34
C ASN A 325 20.58 -9.54 8.38
N ASP A 326 21.54 -8.74 8.84
CA ASP A 326 22.44 -7.94 8.02
C ASP A 326 23.87 -7.94 8.60
N PRO A 327 24.78 -8.79 8.10
CA PRO A 327 26.17 -8.84 8.55
C PRO A 327 26.99 -7.56 8.33
N SER A 328 26.44 -6.54 7.66
CA SER A 328 27.04 -5.20 7.57
C SER A 328 26.58 -4.25 8.69
N TYR A 329 25.60 -4.65 9.51
CA TYR A 329 25.10 -3.85 10.63
C TYR A 329 26.16 -3.63 11.71
N THR A 330 26.60 -2.38 11.85
CA THR A 330 27.44 -1.93 12.97
C THR A 330 26.69 -0.91 13.80
N LEU A 331 26.34 -1.26 15.04
CA LEU A 331 25.87 -0.29 16.02
C LEU A 331 26.99 0.74 16.28
N LEU A 332 26.66 2.03 16.21
CA LEU A 332 27.63 3.11 16.39
C LEU A 332 28.24 3.09 17.80
N ALA A 333 29.53 3.42 17.92
CA ALA A 333 30.23 3.39 19.20
C ALA A 333 29.55 4.30 20.25
N ASN A 334 29.40 3.77 21.47
CA ASN A 334 28.65 4.37 22.60
C ASN A 334 27.12 4.39 22.47
N ASN A 335 26.54 3.73 21.45
CA ASN A 335 25.11 3.44 21.42
C ASN A 335 24.82 2.03 22.02
N THR A 336 23.66 1.85 22.63
CA THR A 336 23.14 0.55 23.10
C THR A 336 21.65 0.40 22.81
N LEU A 337 21.19 -0.84 22.60
CA LEU A 337 19.77 -1.20 22.46
C LEU A 337 19.37 -1.93 23.75
N ASN A 338 18.68 -1.24 24.65
CA ASN A 338 18.59 -1.61 26.08
C ASN A 338 17.31 -2.37 26.45
N SER A 339 16.22 -2.19 25.72
CA SER A 339 14.99 -2.97 25.88
C SER A 339 14.31 -3.22 24.54
N ALA A 340 13.59 -4.34 24.46
CA ALA A 340 12.47 -4.54 23.56
C ALA A 340 11.21 -4.69 24.41
N THR A 341 10.18 -3.90 24.13
CA THR A 341 8.96 -3.79 24.96
C THR A 341 7.70 -4.16 24.21
N ALA A 342 7.71 -4.10 22.88
CA ALA A 342 6.62 -4.57 22.02
C ALA A 342 7.17 -5.12 20.70
N VAL A 343 6.38 -5.96 20.03
CA VAL A 343 6.67 -6.52 18.70
C VAL A 343 5.41 -6.49 17.84
N SER A 344 5.56 -6.34 16.53
CA SER A 344 4.46 -6.42 15.57
C SER A 344 3.86 -7.83 15.49
N ALA A 345 2.63 -7.92 14.98
CA ALA A 345 1.90 -9.18 14.83
C ALA A 345 2.68 -10.23 14.01
N ASP A 346 3.46 -9.78 13.03
CA ASP A 346 4.29 -10.62 12.15
C ASP A 346 5.70 -10.93 12.71
N GLY A 347 6.05 -10.46 13.91
CA GLY A 347 7.33 -10.78 14.56
C GLY A 347 8.57 -10.08 13.99
N ASN A 348 8.39 -9.12 13.09
CA ASN A 348 9.44 -8.46 12.31
C ASN A 348 9.84 -7.07 12.82
N THR A 349 8.89 -6.27 13.32
CA THR A 349 9.15 -4.94 13.90
C THR A 349 9.21 -5.04 15.42
N VAL A 350 10.33 -4.64 16.01
CA VAL A 350 10.54 -4.56 17.45
C VAL A 350 10.59 -3.09 17.88
N PHE A 351 9.88 -2.77 18.96
CA PHE A 351 9.82 -1.45 19.59
C PHE A 351 10.46 -1.53 20.98
N GLY A 352 11.10 -0.44 21.43
CA GLY A 352 11.73 -0.40 22.75
C GLY A 352 12.55 0.86 23.00
N LEU A 353 13.58 0.76 23.85
CA LEU A 353 14.45 1.89 24.23
C LEU A 353 15.93 1.55 24.05
N GLY A 354 16.74 2.57 23.79
CA GLY A 354 18.19 2.49 23.74
C GLY A 354 18.86 3.81 24.12
N PHE A 355 20.07 3.75 24.65
CA PHE A 355 20.94 4.91 24.77
C PHE A 355 21.59 5.18 23.40
N LEU A 356 21.09 6.18 22.68
CA LEU A 356 21.39 6.44 21.28
C LEU A 356 21.84 7.90 21.10
N ASN A 357 23.00 8.09 20.48
CA ASN A 357 23.62 9.38 20.22
C ASN A 357 23.82 10.23 21.49
N GLY A 358 24.12 9.58 22.62
CA GLY A 358 24.42 10.24 23.90
C GLY A 358 23.21 10.49 24.82
N ARG A 359 22.05 9.89 24.56
CA ARG A 359 20.84 10.03 25.40
C ARG A 359 19.91 8.80 25.27
N SER A 360 19.10 8.52 26.30
CA SER A 360 18.06 7.50 26.20
C SER A 360 16.94 7.93 25.25
N GLN A 361 16.57 7.07 24.31
CA GLN A 361 15.55 7.30 23.30
C GLN A 361 14.77 6.02 22.99
N PRO A 362 13.48 6.12 22.63
CA PRO A 362 12.77 5.07 21.92
C PRO A 362 13.45 4.70 20.59
N LEU A 363 13.30 3.44 20.19
CA LEU A 363 13.81 2.86 18.95
C LEU A 363 12.73 2.03 18.25
N VAL A 364 12.89 1.87 16.94
CA VAL A 364 12.17 0.87 16.15
C VAL A 364 13.20 0.10 15.34
N ALA A 365 13.32 -1.20 15.58
CA ALA A 365 14.22 -2.11 14.88
C ALA A 365 13.39 -3.10 14.08
N ARG A 366 13.50 -3.05 12.74
CA ARG A 366 12.82 -3.98 11.83
C ARG A 366 13.83 -4.95 11.24
N SER A 367 13.59 -6.25 11.37
CA SER A 367 13.91 -7.14 10.26
C SER A 367 12.75 -7.07 9.26
N TYR A 368 13.06 -7.09 7.98
CA TYR A 368 12.17 -7.72 7.02
C TYR A 368 12.60 -9.19 7.01
N GLY A 369 11.65 -10.10 7.26
CA GLY A 369 11.87 -11.54 7.23
C GLY A 369 10.57 -12.29 6.88
N PRO A 370 10.64 -13.57 6.47
CA PRO A 370 9.48 -14.45 6.53
C PRO A 370 8.99 -14.53 7.99
N ILE A 371 7.67 -14.58 8.18
CA ILE A 371 7.07 -14.67 9.51
C ILE A 371 7.56 -15.97 10.16
N SER A 372 8.24 -15.88 11.30
CA SER A 372 8.72 -17.05 12.03
C SER A 372 7.53 -17.93 12.44
N GLU A 373 7.64 -19.26 12.28
CA GLU A 373 6.58 -20.19 12.68
C GLU A 373 6.76 -20.64 14.14
N PRO A 374 5.67 -20.81 14.92
CA PRO A 374 5.75 -21.33 16.28
C PRO A 374 6.05 -22.83 16.23
N VAL A 375 6.89 -23.32 17.15
CA VAL A 375 7.17 -24.77 17.20
C VAL A 375 5.95 -25.50 17.75
N VAL A 376 5.21 -26.11 16.84
CA VAL A 376 4.19 -27.12 17.12
C VAL A 376 4.89 -28.38 17.64
N THR A 377 5.28 -28.38 18.92
CA THR A 377 5.64 -29.63 19.61
C THR A 377 4.36 -30.45 19.79
N THR A 378 3.97 -31.21 18.77
CA THR A 378 3.08 -32.36 18.98
C THR A 378 3.66 -33.16 20.14
N PRO A 379 2.88 -33.51 21.18
CA PRO A 379 3.41 -34.29 22.29
C PRO A 379 4.02 -35.58 21.72
N PRO A 380 5.16 -36.05 22.26
CA PRO A 380 5.83 -37.22 21.72
C PRO A 380 4.83 -38.36 21.65
N VAL A 381 4.63 -38.93 20.46
CA VAL A 381 3.70 -40.06 20.28
C VAL A 381 4.15 -41.14 21.25
N VAL A 382 3.31 -41.39 22.26
CA VAL A 382 3.52 -42.48 23.21
C VAL A 382 3.32 -43.76 22.42
N THR A 383 4.41 -44.21 21.81
CA THR A 383 4.55 -45.51 21.21
C THR A 383 4.52 -46.50 22.36
N THR A 384 3.30 -46.91 22.71
CA THR A 384 3.07 -48.11 23.53
C THR A 384 3.94 -49.21 22.95
N PRO A 385 4.80 -49.86 23.75
CA PRO A 385 5.65 -50.94 23.27
C PRO A 385 4.81 -51.97 22.50
N PRO A 386 5.30 -52.53 21.39
CA PRO A 386 4.53 -53.48 20.60
C PRO A 386 4.11 -54.64 21.51
N GLU A 387 2.80 -54.85 21.61
CA GLU A 387 2.20 -55.88 22.46
C GLU A 387 2.77 -57.25 22.06
N GLU A 388 3.38 -57.97 23.00
CA GLU A 388 3.96 -59.28 22.72
C GLU A 388 2.86 -60.25 22.29
N THR A 389 2.88 -60.64 21.02
CA THR A 389 1.88 -61.53 20.43
C THR A 389 2.00 -62.93 21.02
N ILE A 390 1.19 -63.20 22.04
CA ILE A 390 1.05 -64.53 22.64
C ILE A 390 0.65 -65.51 21.53
N PRO A 391 1.37 -66.63 21.34
CA PRO A 391 1.14 -67.52 20.20
C PRO A 391 -0.23 -68.20 20.26
N GLU A 392 -0.93 -68.20 19.13
CA GLU A 392 -2.26 -68.77 18.97
C GLU A 392 -2.28 -70.29 19.21
N VAL A 393 -3.04 -70.74 20.21
CA VAL A 393 -3.21 -72.17 20.50
C VAL A 393 -4.36 -72.75 19.69
N THR A 394 -4.04 -73.43 18.59
CA THR A 394 -5.05 -74.12 17.76
C THR A 394 -5.75 -75.27 18.49
N PRO A 395 -7.10 -75.26 18.61
CA PRO A 395 -7.85 -76.37 19.20
C PRO A 395 -7.92 -77.60 18.26
N PRO A 396 -8.10 -78.81 18.79
CA PRO A 396 -8.00 -80.05 18.01
C PRO A 396 -9.21 -80.33 17.12
N VAL A 397 -8.94 -80.92 15.95
CA VAL A 397 -9.95 -81.32 14.95
C VAL A 397 -10.80 -82.50 15.44
N VAL A 398 -12.13 -82.38 15.30
CA VAL A 398 -13.09 -83.49 15.43
C VAL A 398 -13.99 -83.50 14.19
N THR A 399 -14.22 -84.68 13.60
CA THR A 399 -15.05 -84.86 12.39
C THR A 399 -16.50 -85.28 12.72
N PRO A 400 -17.47 -85.02 11.81
CA PRO A 400 -18.90 -84.99 12.17
C PRO A 400 -19.67 -86.27 11.81
N PRO A 401 -20.93 -86.38 12.29
CA PRO A 401 -21.95 -87.19 11.63
C PRO A 401 -23.27 -86.42 11.32
N VAL A 402 -23.60 -86.37 10.02
CA VAL A 402 -24.92 -86.58 9.37
C VAL A 402 -26.16 -85.71 9.77
N THR A 403 -26.96 -85.38 8.75
CA THR A 403 -28.29 -84.71 8.76
C THR A 403 -29.40 -85.58 9.41
N ASP A 404 -30.67 -85.21 9.63
CA ASP A 404 -31.63 -84.28 8.98
C ASP A 404 -32.87 -84.08 9.93
N PRO A 405 -34.09 -83.64 9.49
CA PRO A 405 -34.57 -82.31 9.11
C PRO A 405 -35.55 -81.65 10.14
N THR A 406 -36.14 -80.49 9.76
CA THR A 406 -37.24 -79.72 10.44
C THR A 406 -38.62 -80.42 10.35
N PRO A 407 -39.73 -80.08 11.09
CA PRO A 407 -40.45 -78.76 11.14
C PRO A 407 -41.17 -78.45 12.53
N PRO A 408 -42.35 -77.77 12.63
CA PRO A 408 -42.54 -76.28 12.64
C PRO A 408 -43.43 -75.68 13.77
N SER A 409 -43.43 -74.33 13.87
CA SER A 409 -44.47 -73.39 14.43
C SER A 409 -44.93 -73.56 15.91
N THR A 410 -45.60 -72.63 16.62
CA THR A 410 -46.26 -71.30 16.38
C THR A 410 -45.92 -70.30 17.53
N GLY A 411 -46.16 -68.98 17.52
CA GLY A 411 -46.71 -68.06 16.48
C GLY A 411 -47.69 -67.00 17.03
N GLY A 412 -47.29 -65.71 17.10
CA GLY A 412 -48.11 -64.52 17.45
C GLY A 412 -47.21 -63.28 17.63
N SER A 413 -47.33 -62.13 16.92
CA SER A 413 -48.44 -61.16 16.72
C SER A 413 -48.37 -60.00 17.74
N SER A 414 -48.30 -58.70 17.40
CA SER A 414 -48.39 -58.01 16.08
C SER A 414 -48.01 -56.50 16.11
N ASN A 415 -47.63 -55.94 14.94
CA ASN A 415 -47.68 -54.51 14.50
C ASN A 415 -46.65 -53.50 15.07
N ALA A 416 -46.16 -52.48 14.33
CA ALA A 416 -46.21 -52.17 12.87
C ALA A 416 -45.20 -51.05 12.43
N GLY A 417 -44.81 -51.02 11.13
CA GLY A 417 -44.12 -49.89 10.41
C GLY A 417 -42.59 -49.75 10.64
N ASP A 418 -41.76 -49.24 9.71
CA ASP A 418 -41.91 -48.86 8.29
C ASP A 418 -40.54 -48.95 7.53
N THR A 419 -40.44 -48.61 6.23
CA THR A 419 -39.41 -49.15 5.29
C THR A 419 -38.20 -48.28 4.81
N SER A 420 -37.08 -49.00 4.52
CA SER A 420 -35.98 -48.87 3.51
C SER A 420 -35.95 -47.68 2.49
N THR A 421 -34.81 -47.11 2.03
CA THR A 421 -33.71 -47.64 1.14
C THR A 421 -34.22 -48.41 -0.12
N GLY A 422 -33.65 -48.47 -1.34
CA GLY A 422 -32.50 -47.87 -2.10
C GLY A 422 -32.81 -48.03 -3.63
N GLY A 423 -31.94 -47.98 -4.66
CA GLY A 423 -30.48 -47.75 -4.82
C GLY A 423 -29.98 -48.09 -6.27
N SER A 424 -28.73 -47.70 -6.60
CA SER A 424 -27.80 -48.25 -7.64
C SER A 424 -28.11 -48.33 -9.17
N ASP A 425 -27.26 -47.64 -9.97
CA ASP A 425 -26.35 -48.14 -11.03
C ASP A 425 -26.58 -48.08 -12.58
N ALA A 426 -25.42 -48.14 -13.27
CA ALA A 426 -25.12 -48.37 -14.72
C ALA A 426 -25.28 -47.22 -15.75
N GLY A 427 -24.49 -47.28 -16.84
CA GLY A 427 -24.30 -46.20 -17.84
C GLY A 427 -24.14 -46.66 -19.31
N THR A 428 -23.21 -46.04 -20.06
CA THR A 428 -23.11 -45.96 -21.56
C THR A 428 -24.08 -44.93 -22.19
N GLY A 429 -23.84 -44.32 -23.37
CA GLY A 429 -22.62 -44.27 -24.21
C GLY A 429 -22.90 -43.82 -25.67
N THR A 430 -21.97 -43.05 -26.28
CA THR A 430 -21.92 -42.63 -27.71
C THR A 430 -23.00 -41.66 -28.22
N GLY A 431 -22.74 -41.03 -29.39
CA GLY A 431 -23.71 -40.26 -30.19
C GLY A 431 -23.23 -38.87 -30.63
N ALA A 432 -23.28 -38.55 -31.93
CA ALA A 432 -22.82 -37.26 -32.47
C ALA A 432 -23.62 -36.79 -33.71
N GLY A 433 -23.72 -35.47 -33.88
CA GLY A 433 -23.93 -34.79 -35.17
C GLY A 433 -25.37 -34.60 -35.68
N GLY A 434 -25.55 -33.59 -36.55
CA GLY A 434 -26.79 -33.25 -37.27
C GLY A 434 -27.44 -31.95 -36.80
N THR A 435 -27.13 -30.76 -37.33
CA THR A 435 -27.52 -30.14 -38.64
C THR A 435 -29.00 -29.77 -38.79
N GLU A 436 -29.23 -28.45 -38.86
CA GLU A 436 -30.24 -27.69 -39.65
C GLU A 436 -31.64 -28.26 -39.95
N THR A 437 -32.70 -27.46 -39.70
CA THR A 437 -33.52 -26.75 -40.74
C THR A 437 -34.85 -26.18 -40.16
N GLY A 438 -35.48 -25.23 -40.87
CA GLY A 438 -36.87 -24.75 -40.62
C GLY A 438 -37.03 -23.76 -39.44
N ALA A 439 -37.11 -22.43 -39.59
CA ALA A 439 -37.91 -21.56 -40.48
C ALA A 439 -39.43 -21.57 -40.19
N GLY A 440 -40.02 -20.42 -39.78
CA GLY A 440 -41.48 -20.29 -39.75
C GLY A 440 -42.14 -19.15 -38.94
N THR A 441 -42.18 -17.93 -39.51
CA THR A 441 -43.28 -16.92 -39.38
C THR A 441 -43.56 -16.20 -38.05
N GLY A 442 -44.10 -14.96 -38.17
CA GLY A 442 -44.70 -14.18 -37.07
C GLY A 442 -44.11 -12.77 -36.92
N GLY A 443 -44.69 -11.75 -37.59
CA GLY A 443 -44.18 -10.38 -37.47
C GLY A 443 -45.11 -9.26 -37.96
N THR A 444 -44.86 -8.06 -37.44
CA THR A 444 -45.38 -6.72 -37.79
C THR A 444 -44.30 -5.72 -37.32
N GLY A 445 -43.83 -4.70 -38.06
CA GLY A 445 -44.43 -3.91 -39.13
C GLY A 445 -45.06 -2.64 -38.54
N GLY A 446 -44.74 -1.40 -38.93
CA GLY A 446 -43.81 -0.83 -39.93
C GLY A 446 -43.35 0.56 -39.43
N THR A 447 -43.02 1.63 -40.17
CA THR A 447 -42.72 1.99 -41.59
C THR A 447 -42.26 3.46 -41.48
N ASP A 448 -41.19 3.99 -42.05
CA ASP A 448 -40.59 3.91 -43.40
C ASP A 448 -41.27 4.78 -44.48
N THR A 449 -40.52 5.79 -44.95
CA THR A 449 -40.64 6.60 -46.18
C THR A 449 -39.24 7.20 -46.42
N GLY A 450 -38.53 7.08 -47.55
CA GLY A 450 -38.97 7.00 -48.95
C GLY A 450 -38.92 8.42 -49.56
N THR A 451 -38.27 8.73 -50.69
CA THR A 451 -37.78 7.98 -51.89
C THR A 451 -36.52 8.71 -52.47
N GLY A 452 -35.72 8.27 -53.44
CA GLY A 452 -35.70 7.23 -54.50
C GLY A 452 -35.14 7.85 -55.80
N GLY A 453 -34.51 7.19 -56.79
CA GLY A 453 -34.13 5.78 -57.01
C GLY A 453 -33.49 5.60 -58.42
N THR A 454 -33.21 4.36 -58.83
CA THR A 454 -32.54 3.94 -60.12
C THR A 454 -31.04 4.29 -60.25
N GLY A 455 -30.19 3.46 -60.88
CA GLY A 455 -30.35 2.06 -61.31
C GLY A 455 -29.38 1.63 -62.42
N GLY A 456 -28.55 0.61 -62.19
CA GLY A 456 -27.66 0.03 -63.22
C GLY A 456 -26.76 -1.09 -62.68
N THR A 457 -26.58 -2.16 -63.47
CA THR A 457 -25.73 -3.33 -63.13
C THR A 457 -24.50 -3.40 -64.04
N GLY A 458 -23.33 -3.74 -63.48
CA GLY A 458 -22.11 -4.00 -64.25
C GLY A 458 -21.10 -4.82 -63.45
N THR A 459 -20.46 -5.81 -64.09
CA THR A 459 -19.53 -6.74 -63.44
C THR A 459 -18.10 -6.55 -63.90
N GLY A 460 -17.20 -6.26 -62.95
CA GLY A 460 -15.80 -6.70 -62.97
C GLY A 460 -14.84 -6.13 -64.02
N ALA A 461 -13.98 -5.21 -63.59
CA ALA A 461 -12.59 -5.10 -64.05
C ALA A 461 -11.77 -4.35 -62.98
N GLY A 462 -10.49 -4.69 -62.83
CA GLY A 462 -9.55 -3.85 -62.08
C GLY A 462 -9.19 -2.61 -62.92
N GLY A 463 -9.37 -1.42 -62.36
CA GLY A 463 -8.96 -0.15 -62.94
C GLY A 463 -8.35 0.74 -61.87
N ALA A 464 -7.38 1.57 -62.23
CA ALA A 464 -6.86 2.59 -61.33
C ALA A 464 -7.98 3.56 -60.90
N GLU A 465 -7.92 4.06 -59.67
CA GLU A 465 -8.90 5.01 -59.17
C GLU A 465 -8.89 6.28 -60.03
N ALA A 466 -9.94 6.44 -60.82
CA ALA A 466 -10.17 7.65 -61.59
C ALA A 466 -10.59 8.75 -60.62
N THR A 467 -9.63 9.60 -60.23
CA THR A 467 -9.86 10.74 -59.35
C THR A 467 -10.98 11.61 -59.93
N THR A 468 -12.13 11.62 -59.25
CA THR A 468 -13.22 12.54 -59.59
C THR A 468 -12.69 13.96 -59.43
N PRO A 469 -12.76 14.82 -60.47
CA PRO A 469 -12.28 16.19 -60.38
C PRO A 469 -12.95 16.91 -59.21
N PRO A 470 -12.22 17.76 -58.45
CA PRO A 470 -12.73 18.35 -57.22
C PRO A 470 -14.03 19.14 -57.45
N THR A 471 -15.13 18.67 -56.87
CA THR A 471 -16.48 19.23 -57.09
C THR A 471 -16.84 20.23 -56.02
N GLY A 472 -16.69 21.52 -56.31
CA GLY A 472 -17.16 22.61 -55.47
C GLY A 472 -16.46 23.94 -55.77
N VAL A 473 -16.60 24.87 -54.83
CA VAL A 473 -15.77 26.09 -54.75
C VAL A 473 -15.22 26.14 -53.33
N ILE A 474 -13.92 26.39 -53.20
CA ILE A 474 -13.21 26.59 -51.93
C ILE A 474 -12.55 27.97 -51.96
N GLY A 475 -12.53 28.68 -50.84
CA GLY A 475 -11.78 29.92 -50.74
C GLY A 475 -10.28 29.62 -50.63
N LEU A 476 -9.44 30.48 -51.22
CA LEU A 476 -7.99 30.32 -51.12
C LEU A 476 -7.48 30.45 -49.67
N LEU A 477 -8.21 31.18 -48.83
CA LEU A 477 -7.96 31.26 -47.38
C LEU A 477 -8.40 29.97 -46.69
N ASP A 478 -9.63 29.49 -46.92
CA ASP A 478 -10.15 28.26 -46.30
C ASP A 478 -9.32 27.01 -46.65
N LEU A 479 -8.79 26.94 -47.87
CA LEU A 479 -7.83 25.89 -48.26
C LEU A 479 -6.46 26.09 -47.59
N GLY A 480 -5.98 27.34 -47.51
CA GLY A 480 -4.72 27.68 -46.84
C GLY A 480 -4.73 27.30 -45.36
N ASP A 481 -5.77 27.71 -44.63
CA ASP A 481 -5.96 27.43 -43.21
C ASP A 481 -6.05 25.90 -42.94
N SER A 482 -6.78 25.17 -43.80
CA SER A 482 -6.92 23.70 -43.72
C SER A 482 -5.59 22.96 -43.95
N LEU A 483 -4.78 23.40 -44.92
CA LEU A 483 -3.44 22.82 -45.12
C LEU A 483 -2.45 23.29 -44.03
N GLN A 484 -2.66 24.46 -43.43
CA GLN A 484 -1.85 24.96 -42.32
C GLN A 484 -2.06 24.14 -41.04
N ASN A 485 -3.29 23.70 -40.75
CA ASN A 485 -3.56 22.72 -39.68
C ASN A 485 -2.71 21.44 -39.83
N ALA A 486 -2.56 20.92 -41.05
CA ALA A 486 -1.79 19.70 -41.33
C ALA A 486 -0.29 19.82 -41.01
N THR A 487 0.25 21.03 -40.92
CA THR A 487 1.65 21.22 -40.45
C THR A 487 1.83 20.76 -39.01
N LEU A 488 0.79 20.82 -38.18
CA LEU A 488 0.83 20.57 -36.73
C LEU A 488 0.68 19.09 -36.34
N TYR A 489 0.21 18.22 -37.24
CA TYR A 489 -0.15 16.83 -36.93
C TYR A 489 1.02 16.05 -36.28
N ALA A 490 2.23 16.17 -36.84
CA ALA A 490 3.43 15.50 -36.32
C ALA A 490 3.85 16.04 -34.94
N GLN A 491 3.84 17.37 -34.75
CA GLN A 491 4.15 17.99 -33.45
C GLN A 491 3.15 17.58 -32.36
N ALA A 492 1.86 17.46 -32.68
CA ALA A 492 0.84 16.99 -31.75
C ALA A 492 1.09 15.54 -31.28
N MET A 493 1.52 14.65 -32.19
CA MET A 493 1.95 13.29 -31.85
C MET A 493 3.29 13.25 -31.10
N GLN A 494 4.19 14.21 -31.31
CA GLN A 494 5.42 14.35 -30.51
C GLN A 494 5.13 14.75 -29.05
N ASN A 495 4.20 15.68 -28.81
CA ASN A 495 3.82 16.09 -27.45
C ASN A 495 3.34 14.90 -26.60
N GLN A 496 2.54 13.99 -27.20
CA GLN A 496 2.09 12.75 -26.58
C GLN A 496 3.29 11.85 -26.19
N LEU A 497 4.25 11.65 -27.09
CA LEU A 497 5.44 10.84 -26.82
C LEU A 497 6.39 11.48 -25.79
N GLN A 498 6.48 12.82 -25.76
CA GLN A 498 7.23 13.55 -24.73
C GLN A 498 6.60 13.35 -23.34
N GLY A 499 5.28 13.50 -23.22
CA GLY A 499 4.54 13.25 -21.98
C GLY A 499 4.71 11.81 -21.47
N PHE A 500 4.73 10.82 -22.38
CA PHE A 500 5.04 9.44 -22.03
C PHE A 500 6.45 9.28 -21.41
N VAL A 501 7.50 9.80 -22.06
CA VAL A 501 8.88 9.65 -21.56
C VAL A 501 9.21 10.53 -20.37
N GLN A 502 8.53 11.67 -20.18
CA GLN A 502 8.76 12.56 -19.02
C GLN A 502 7.91 12.16 -17.80
N ASP A 503 6.61 11.96 -17.98
CA ASP A 503 5.65 11.83 -16.87
C ASP A 503 5.20 10.37 -16.63
N GLN A 504 4.76 9.65 -17.67
CA GLN A 504 4.15 8.31 -17.51
C GLN A 504 5.16 7.19 -17.23
N LEU A 505 6.39 7.27 -17.76
CA LEU A 505 7.49 6.36 -17.42
C LEU A 505 8.07 6.67 -16.03
N SER A 506 7.23 6.67 -15.00
CA SER A 506 7.61 6.89 -13.61
C SER A 506 6.87 5.92 -12.68
N CYS A 507 7.48 5.67 -11.51
CA CYS A 507 6.90 4.82 -10.48
C CYS A 507 7.44 5.32 -9.13
N SER A 508 6.57 5.78 -8.23
CA SER A 508 6.99 6.44 -6.98
C SER A 508 6.87 5.58 -5.73
N THR A 509 6.05 4.53 -5.78
CA THR A 509 5.71 3.71 -4.62
C THR A 509 6.09 2.26 -4.87
N PHE A 510 7.28 1.93 -4.42
CA PHE A 510 7.80 0.57 -4.38
C PHE A 510 7.46 -0.01 -3.03
N ASP A 511 7.17 -1.31 -3.01
CA ASP A 511 7.13 -2.08 -1.79
C ASP A 511 8.56 -2.49 -1.40
N THR A 512 8.61 -3.51 -0.55
CA THR A 512 9.74 -4.32 -0.15
C THR A 512 10.45 -5.09 -1.27
N SER A 513 9.75 -5.71 -2.23
CA SER A 513 10.31 -6.36 -3.43
C SER A 513 11.06 -5.41 -4.34
N GLY A 514 10.82 -4.11 -4.17
CA GLY A 514 11.29 -3.12 -5.10
C GLY A 514 10.53 -3.17 -6.43
N ILE A 515 9.43 -3.92 -6.54
CA ILE A 515 8.55 -3.86 -7.70
C ILE A 515 7.61 -2.67 -7.48
N CYS A 516 7.28 -1.96 -8.57
CA CYS A 516 6.24 -0.95 -8.60
C CYS A 516 5.53 -1.06 -9.95
N VAL A 517 4.20 -1.12 -9.93
CA VAL A 517 3.34 -0.96 -11.11
C VAL A 517 2.55 0.32 -10.95
N SER A 518 2.66 1.21 -11.93
CA SER A 518 1.91 2.46 -12.01
C SER A 518 0.96 2.42 -13.19
N VAL A 519 -0.33 2.64 -12.94
CA VAL A 519 -1.32 2.91 -13.99
C VAL A 519 -1.59 4.41 -14.00
N SER A 520 -1.51 5.03 -15.17
CA SER A 520 -1.68 6.47 -15.33
C SER A 520 -2.60 6.83 -16.48
N SER A 521 -3.24 7.99 -16.38
CA SER A 521 -4.03 8.62 -17.42
C SER A 521 -3.61 10.09 -17.50
N GLN A 522 -3.10 10.51 -18.66
CA GLN A 522 -2.74 11.89 -18.93
C GLN A 522 -3.79 12.52 -19.85
N MET A 523 -4.18 13.75 -19.54
CA MET A 523 -5.09 14.59 -20.31
C MET A 523 -4.34 15.85 -20.73
N THR A 524 -4.51 16.29 -21.98
CA THR A 524 -3.90 17.51 -22.50
C THR A 524 -4.93 18.36 -23.22
N HIS A 525 -5.07 19.61 -22.80
CA HIS A 525 -5.94 20.61 -23.42
C HIS A 525 -5.08 21.71 -24.06
N HIS A 526 -5.24 21.98 -25.35
CA HIS A 526 -4.51 23.03 -26.05
C HIS A 526 -5.41 24.28 -26.23
N SER A 527 -4.89 25.42 -25.78
CA SER A 527 -5.59 26.71 -25.69
C SER A 527 -4.90 27.85 -26.48
N GLY A 528 -3.86 27.52 -27.27
CA GLY A 528 -3.20 28.43 -28.21
C GLY A 528 -3.95 28.54 -29.55
N THR A 529 -3.23 28.79 -30.65
CA THR A 529 -3.78 28.71 -32.03
C THR A 529 -4.06 27.27 -32.52
N VAL A 530 -3.80 26.30 -31.64
CA VAL A 530 -4.16 24.89 -31.81
C VAL A 530 -5.17 24.56 -30.73
N HIS A 531 -6.39 24.22 -31.11
CA HIS A 531 -7.46 23.87 -30.19
C HIS A 531 -7.74 22.36 -30.19
N GLY A 532 -7.66 21.73 -29.01
CA GLY A 532 -8.04 20.33 -28.87
C GLY A 532 -7.69 19.69 -27.53
N ASP A 533 -8.53 18.73 -27.13
CA ASP A 533 -8.33 17.83 -26.01
C ASP A 533 -7.77 16.48 -26.50
N ASN A 534 -6.87 15.87 -25.73
CA ASN A 534 -6.46 14.47 -25.89
C ASN A 534 -6.40 13.77 -24.52
N VAL A 535 -6.62 12.46 -24.50
CA VAL A 535 -6.56 11.63 -23.29
C VAL A 535 -5.91 10.30 -23.64
N TYR A 536 -4.89 9.88 -22.87
CA TYR A 536 -4.13 8.67 -23.12
C TYR A 536 -3.71 7.98 -21.83
N GLY A 537 -3.93 6.66 -21.78
CA GLY A 537 -3.63 5.80 -20.64
C GLY A 537 -2.36 4.97 -20.85
N GLY A 538 -1.59 4.78 -19.79
CA GLY A 538 -0.37 3.98 -19.80
C GLY A 538 -0.17 3.19 -18.51
N VAL A 539 0.59 2.10 -18.62
CA VAL A 539 1.03 1.25 -17.52
C VAL A 539 2.55 1.13 -17.52
N THR A 540 3.16 1.34 -16.36
CA THR A 540 4.61 1.33 -16.15
C THR A 540 4.93 0.31 -15.06
N ALA A 541 5.87 -0.59 -15.31
CA ALA A 541 6.38 -1.56 -14.34
C ALA A 541 7.87 -1.31 -14.10
N ALA A 542 8.26 -1.13 -12.85
CA ALA A 542 9.62 -0.75 -12.45
C ALA A 542 10.16 -1.65 -11.34
N TYR A 543 11.47 -1.83 -11.33
CA TYR A 543 12.23 -2.56 -10.34
C TYR A 543 13.32 -1.67 -9.70
N ARG A 544 13.38 -1.67 -8.37
CA ARG A 544 14.40 -0.99 -7.56
C ARG A 544 15.63 -1.89 -7.44
N LEU A 545 16.61 -1.65 -8.31
CA LEU A 545 17.90 -2.36 -8.35
C LEU A 545 18.76 -2.09 -7.11
N THR A 546 18.70 -0.89 -6.54
CA THR A 546 19.34 -0.53 -5.25
C THR A 546 18.47 0.52 -4.51
N PRO A 547 18.72 0.83 -3.23
CA PRO A 547 17.95 1.85 -2.50
C PRO A 547 17.90 3.24 -3.14
N ASP A 548 18.79 3.55 -4.09
CA ASP A 548 18.87 4.78 -4.88
C ASP A 548 18.85 4.54 -6.41
N LEU A 549 18.59 3.32 -6.90
CA LEU A 549 18.55 3.03 -8.34
C LEU A 549 17.29 2.24 -8.71
N VAL A 550 16.52 2.79 -9.65
CA VAL A 550 15.31 2.20 -10.25
C VAL A 550 15.53 2.04 -11.74
N ALA A 551 15.08 0.92 -12.32
CA ALA A 551 14.92 0.76 -13.75
C ALA A 551 13.52 0.22 -14.06
N GLY A 552 12.92 0.55 -15.19
CA GLY A 552 11.58 0.09 -15.52
C GLY A 552 11.25 0.14 -17.00
N ILE A 553 10.11 -0.44 -17.34
CA ILE A 553 9.49 -0.46 -18.66
C ILE A 553 8.07 0.09 -18.57
N GLY A 554 7.53 0.58 -19.68
CA GLY A 554 6.13 0.98 -19.74
C GLY A 554 5.55 0.88 -21.13
N TYR A 555 4.22 0.91 -21.17
CA TYR A 555 3.40 0.82 -22.36
C TYR A 555 2.28 1.85 -22.28
N GLN A 556 2.00 2.53 -23.39
CA GLN A 556 0.87 3.44 -23.53
C GLN A 556 -0.04 2.93 -24.65
N GLY A 557 -1.35 2.93 -24.36
CA GLY A 557 -2.36 2.31 -25.23
C GLY A 557 -2.46 2.96 -26.62
N PRO A 558 -2.93 2.21 -27.63
CA PRO A 558 -2.74 2.59 -29.03
C PRO A 558 -3.71 3.68 -29.51
N SER A 559 -4.96 3.61 -29.08
CA SER A 559 -6.04 4.51 -29.52
C SER A 559 -5.88 5.91 -28.93
N THR A 560 -5.43 6.87 -29.74
CA THR A 560 -5.46 8.30 -29.38
C THR A 560 -6.32 9.14 -30.32
N SER A 561 -6.78 10.29 -29.83
CA SER A 561 -7.83 11.08 -30.46
C SER A 561 -7.46 12.55 -30.39
N LEU A 562 -6.52 12.97 -31.21
CA LEU A 562 -6.08 14.35 -31.32
C LEU A 562 -7.13 15.16 -32.09
N LYS A 563 -7.68 16.20 -31.47
CA LYS A 563 -8.39 17.28 -32.19
C LYS A 563 -7.41 18.42 -32.46
N ILE A 564 -7.43 18.97 -33.69
CA ILE A 564 -6.52 20.01 -34.15
C ILE A 564 -7.36 21.04 -34.91
N ASN A 565 -7.84 22.07 -34.19
CA ASN A 565 -8.83 23.03 -34.70
C ASN A 565 -10.11 22.34 -35.15
N ASP A 566 -10.48 22.33 -36.43
CA ASP A 566 -11.63 21.54 -36.93
C ASP A 566 -11.23 20.16 -37.48
N ASP A 567 -9.93 19.84 -37.51
CA ASP A 567 -9.39 18.55 -37.94
C ASP A 567 -9.34 17.53 -36.80
N ARG A 568 -9.22 16.25 -37.17
CA ARG A 568 -9.16 15.14 -36.23
C ARG A 568 -8.17 14.06 -36.70
N VAL A 569 -7.21 13.73 -35.86
CA VAL A 569 -6.22 12.67 -36.08
C VAL A 569 -6.46 11.56 -35.06
N GLU A 570 -6.91 10.41 -35.56
CA GLU A 570 -7.18 9.20 -34.78
C GLU A 570 -5.99 8.25 -34.95
N GLY A 571 -5.15 8.16 -33.92
CA GLY A 571 -3.97 7.29 -33.89
C GLY A 571 -4.31 5.90 -33.36
N ASP A 572 -3.69 4.88 -33.94
CA ASP A 572 -3.61 3.50 -33.44
C ASP A 572 -2.11 3.16 -33.36
N THR A 573 -1.41 3.72 -32.35
CA THR A 573 0.06 3.67 -32.25
C THR A 573 0.54 3.09 -30.92
N ASN A 574 1.12 1.89 -30.98
CA ASN A 574 1.55 1.15 -29.81
C ASN A 574 2.89 1.70 -29.31
N THR A 575 2.89 2.39 -28.16
CA THR A 575 4.09 2.99 -27.58
C THR A 575 4.66 2.11 -26.48
N ILE A 576 5.94 1.74 -26.59
CA ILE A 576 6.71 1.02 -25.56
C ILE A 576 7.93 1.86 -25.19
N GLY A 577 8.28 1.89 -23.90
CA GLY A 577 9.50 2.55 -23.45
C GLY A 577 10.15 1.91 -22.24
N ALA A 578 11.32 2.41 -21.88
CA ALA A 578 12.12 2.01 -20.73
C ALA A 578 12.76 3.23 -20.09
N PHE A 579 12.99 3.17 -18.77
CA PHE A 579 13.63 4.25 -18.03
C PHE A 579 14.57 3.72 -16.94
N VAL A 580 15.45 4.61 -16.48
CA VAL A 580 16.30 4.46 -15.29
C VAL A 580 16.25 5.76 -14.50
N GLU A 581 16.13 5.67 -13.19
CA GLU A 581 16.13 6.81 -12.25
C GLU A 581 17.10 6.53 -11.09
N TYR A 582 17.93 7.50 -10.76
CA TYR A 582 18.93 7.46 -9.69
C TYR A 582 18.74 8.61 -8.71
N GLY A 583 18.86 8.30 -7.41
CA GLY A 583 18.61 9.22 -6.31
C GLY A 583 17.12 9.33 -5.96
N ASN A 584 16.77 10.31 -5.13
CA ASN A 584 15.39 10.51 -4.66
C ASN A 584 15.11 12.00 -4.46
N ARG A 585 14.02 12.52 -5.06
CA ARG A 585 13.64 13.95 -5.04
C ARG A 585 13.36 14.52 -3.63
N LEU A 586 13.26 13.68 -2.60
CA LEU A 586 13.10 14.05 -1.19
C LEU A 586 14.34 13.77 -0.32
N ARG A 587 15.44 13.19 -0.86
CA ARG A 587 16.69 12.96 -0.12
C ARG A 587 17.82 13.83 -0.68
N LYS A 588 18.65 14.41 0.18
CA LYS A 588 19.80 15.23 -0.24
C LYS A 588 20.78 14.40 -1.08
N GLY A 589 21.06 14.81 -2.31
CA GLY A 589 21.99 14.09 -3.18
C GLY A 589 21.92 14.50 -4.65
N VAL A 590 22.67 13.77 -5.48
CA VAL A 590 22.52 13.85 -6.95
C VAL A 590 21.24 13.11 -7.35
N PHE A 591 20.50 13.69 -8.28
CA PHE A 591 19.37 13.05 -8.94
C PHE A 591 19.65 12.96 -10.45
N ALA A 592 19.37 11.82 -11.07
CA ALA A 592 19.50 11.65 -12.52
C ALA A 592 18.42 10.69 -13.05
N ARG A 593 17.92 10.95 -14.27
CA ARG A 593 16.94 10.10 -14.94
C ARG A 593 17.26 10.02 -16.43
N GLY A 594 17.07 8.84 -17.02
CA GLY A 594 17.11 8.62 -18.46
C GLY A 594 15.91 7.77 -18.89
N ALA A 595 15.29 8.11 -20.02
CA ALA A 595 14.16 7.37 -20.57
C ALA A 595 14.26 7.28 -22.10
N VAL A 596 13.74 6.19 -22.67
CA VAL A 596 13.66 5.95 -24.12
C VAL A 596 12.29 5.38 -24.46
N ALA A 597 11.77 5.71 -25.65
CA ALA A 597 10.54 5.11 -26.15
C ALA A 597 10.54 4.98 -27.68
N VAL A 598 9.73 4.03 -28.16
CA VAL A 598 9.37 3.83 -29.56
C VAL A 598 7.86 3.76 -29.67
N SER A 599 7.29 4.29 -30.76
CA SER A 599 5.87 4.13 -31.08
C SER A 599 5.71 3.78 -32.55
N GLU A 600 4.94 2.73 -32.84
CA GLU A 600 4.70 2.24 -34.20
C GLU A 600 3.21 1.89 -34.38
N GLY A 601 2.67 2.20 -35.56
CA GLY A 601 1.26 2.02 -35.88
C GLY A 601 0.81 2.94 -37.01
N ASP A 602 -0.43 3.42 -36.98
CA ASP A 602 -0.96 4.32 -38.01
C ASP A 602 -1.81 5.47 -37.46
N ALA A 603 -2.06 6.46 -38.32
CA ALA A 603 -2.95 7.58 -38.06
C ALA A 603 -4.01 7.68 -39.15
N THR A 604 -5.28 7.60 -38.77
CA THR A 604 -6.42 8.00 -39.59
C THR A 604 -6.60 9.51 -39.46
N ILE A 605 -6.43 10.23 -40.57
CA ILE A 605 -6.45 11.69 -40.64
C ILE A 605 -7.76 12.14 -41.26
N LYS A 606 -8.45 13.07 -40.60
CA LYS A 606 -9.68 13.73 -41.04
C LYS A 606 -9.44 15.23 -41.09
N ARG A 607 -9.26 15.77 -42.29
CA ARG A 607 -8.98 17.18 -42.54
C ARG A 607 -10.27 17.90 -42.95
N SER A 608 -10.61 18.93 -42.20
CA SER A 608 -11.82 19.75 -42.40
C SER A 608 -11.50 21.00 -43.21
N TYR A 609 -12.43 21.42 -44.06
CA TYR A 609 -12.35 22.70 -44.78
C TYR A 609 -13.74 23.21 -45.18
N LYS A 610 -13.82 24.53 -45.38
CA LYS A 610 -15.05 25.22 -45.78
C LYS A 610 -15.13 25.34 -47.30
N THR A 611 -16.28 24.94 -47.84
CA THR A 611 -16.64 25.10 -49.25
C THR A 611 -17.83 26.05 -49.38
N GLY A 612 -18.14 26.51 -50.59
CA GLY A 612 -19.36 27.24 -50.89
C GLY A 612 -20.68 26.46 -50.63
N ALA A 613 -20.60 25.18 -50.26
CA ALA A 613 -21.73 24.34 -49.85
C ALA A 613 -21.79 24.07 -48.34
N GLY A 614 -20.78 24.49 -47.56
CA GLY A 614 -20.62 24.19 -46.13
C GLY A 614 -19.30 23.50 -45.80
N ASP A 615 -19.18 23.03 -44.56
CA ASP A 615 -18.03 22.27 -44.06
C ASP A 615 -17.95 20.88 -44.69
N VAL A 616 -16.75 20.43 -45.07
CA VAL A 616 -16.48 19.14 -45.73
C VAL A 616 -15.23 18.49 -45.14
N GLU A 617 -15.25 17.16 -44.98
CA GLU A 617 -14.14 16.34 -44.45
C GLU A 617 -13.48 15.48 -45.56
N SER A 618 -12.16 15.62 -45.69
CA SER A 618 -11.32 14.67 -46.42
C SER A 618 -10.67 13.68 -45.47
N LYS A 619 -10.69 12.38 -45.81
CA LYS A 619 -10.14 11.31 -44.98
C LYS A 619 -8.95 10.60 -45.64
N GLY A 620 -7.82 10.54 -44.94
CA GLY A 620 -6.64 9.73 -45.28
C GLY A 620 -6.25 8.76 -44.16
N LYS A 621 -5.24 7.91 -44.43
CA LYS A 621 -4.57 7.06 -43.44
C LYS A 621 -3.07 6.99 -43.78
N ALA A 622 -2.22 7.15 -42.77
CA ALA A 622 -0.76 7.20 -42.91
C ALA A 622 -0.07 6.33 -41.86
N ASP A 623 1.03 5.68 -42.22
CA ASP A 623 1.83 4.89 -41.28
C ASP A 623 2.74 5.81 -40.43
N VAL A 624 2.81 5.51 -39.14
CA VAL A 624 3.48 6.33 -38.11
C VAL A 624 4.62 5.55 -37.45
N SER A 625 5.79 6.18 -37.35
CA SER A 625 6.92 5.68 -36.57
C SER A 625 7.56 6.82 -35.79
N GLN A 626 7.65 6.66 -34.47
CA GLN A 626 8.20 7.67 -33.57
C GLN A 626 9.28 7.08 -32.65
N ARG A 627 10.24 7.91 -32.24
CA ARG A 627 11.30 7.57 -31.30
C ARG A 627 11.55 8.74 -30.36
N ALA A 628 11.80 8.46 -29.08
CA ALA A 628 12.13 9.46 -28.08
C ALA A 628 13.28 9.00 -27.18
N VAL A 629 14.11 9.96 -26.79
CA VAL A 629 15.14 9.85 -25.75
C VAL A 629 15.02 11.08 -24.86
N SER A 630 14.99 10.90 -23.54
CA SER A 630 14.90 11.98 -22.56
C SER A 630 15.91 11.75 -21.44
N GLY A 631 16.55 12.83 -20.97
CA GLY A 631 17.49 12.81 -19.86
C GLY A 631 17.31 14.01 -18.94
N GLN A 632 17.42 13.80 -17.63
CA GLN A 632 17.33 14.83 -16.58
C GLN A 632 18.46 14.63 -15.58
N VAL A 633 19.09 15.71 -15.10
CA VAL A 633 20.09 15.68 -14.03
C VAL A 633 19.97 16.91 -13.13
N GLY A 634 20.03 16.72 -11.82
CA GLY A 634 19.89 17.77 -10.83
C GLY A 634 20.55 17.42 -9.50
N TYR A 635 20.47 18.35 -8.53
CA TYR A 635 20.95 18.13 -7.18
C TYR A 635 19.89 18.56 -6.16
N VAL A 636 19.52 17.64 -5.27
CA VAL A 636 18.48 17.85 -4.25
C VAL A 636 19.10 18.50 -3.01
N PHE A 637 18.63 19.71 -2.70
CA PHE A 637 18.89 20.42 -1.46
C PHE A 637 17.70 20.24 -0.52
N ILE A 638 17.97 20.17 0.79
CA ILE A 638 16.94 20.15 1.83
C ILE A 638 16.99 21.52 2.51
N LEU A 639 15.85 22.23 2.54
CA LEU A 639 15.73 23.58 3.11
C LEU A 639 15.17 23.57 4.53
N GLN A 640 14.28 22.61 4.81
CA GLN A 640 13.69 22.27 6.11
C GLN A 640 13.47 20.76 6.13
N ASP A 641 13.28 20.15 7.30
CA ASP A 641 13.22 18.69 7.48
C ASP A 641 12.15 17.99 6.61
N ASN A 642 11.18 18.74 6.11
CA ASN A 642 10.14 18.27 5.19
C ASN A 642 10.08 19.00 3.84
N ILE A 643 11.05 19.86 3.47
CA ILE A 643 11.06 20.61 2.19
C ILE A 643 12.37 20.38 1.44
N ALA A 644 12.27 19.77 0.26
CA ALA A 644 13.34 19.56 -0.70
C ALA A 644 13.18 20.48 -1.92
N VAL A 645 14.30 20.91 -2.51
CA VAL A 645 14.35 21.72 -3.73
C VAL A 645 15.50 21.24 -4.62
N MET A 646 15.23 21.04 -5.91
CA MET A 646 16.13 20.47 -6.90
C MET A 646 16.18 21.33 -8.17
N PRO A 647 17.19 22.20 -8.34
CA PRO A 647 17.53 22.73 -9.65
C PRO A 647 18.04 21.59 -10.55
N PHE A 648 17.60 21.59 -11.82
CA PHE A 648 17.95 20.55 -12.79
C PHE A 648 18.14 21.11 -14.21
N LEU A 649 18.86 20.33 -15.02
CA LEU A 649 18.93 20.45 -16.47
C LEU A 649 18.35 19.19 -17.11
N GLY A 650 17.76 19.33 -18.30
CA GLY A 650 17.21 18.22 -19.07
C GLY A 650 17.44 18.38 -20.57
N LEU A 651 17.37 17.26 -21.28
CA LEU A 651 17.52 17.18 -22.74
C LEU A 651 16.60 16.10 -23.29
N ASP A 652 15.75 16.46 -24.25
CA ASP A 652 14.94 15.51 -25.02
C ASP A 652 15.38 15.51 -26.49
N TYR A 653 15.33 14.34 -27.13
CA TYR A 653 15.35 14.17 -28.58
C TYR A 653 14.11 13.38 -28.99
N LEU A 654 13.33 13.94 -29.91
CA LEU A 654 12.11 13.37 -30.47
C LEU A 654 12.28 13.26 -31.98
N ASN A 655 11.96 12.11 -32.56
CA ASN A 655 11.86 11.90 -34.00
C ASN A 655 10.47 11.33 -34.30
N THR A 656 9.77 11.90 -35.28
CA THR A 656 8.47 11.41 -35.75
C THR A 656 8.43 11.42 -37.27
N LYS A 657 8.15 10.24 -37.83
CA LYS A 657 8.02 9.98 -39.25
C LYS A 657 6.57 9.63 -39.56
N LEU A 658 6.00 10.35 -40.52
CA LEU A 658 4.69 10.10 -41.13
C LEU A 658 4.93 9.76 -42.60
N ASP A 659 4.63 8.53 -43.03
CA ASP A 659 4.75 8.18 -44.45
C ASP A 659 3.65 8.84 -45.30
N SER A 660 3.86 8.91 -46.62
CA SER A 660 2.96 9.61 -47.53
C SER A 660 1.57 8.96 -47.59
N TYR A 661 0.55 9.79 -47.73
CA TYR A 661 -0.84 9.35 -47.78
C TYR A 661 -1.65 10.15 -48.78
N THR A 662 -2.78 9.57 -49.21
CA THR A 662 -3.75 10.22 -50.09
C THR A 662 -5.11 10.22 -49.42
N GLU A 663 -5.80 11.35 -49.49
CA GLU A 663 -7.18 11.46 -49.04
C GLU A 663 -8.15 10.85 -50.06
N THR A 664 -9.20 10.20 -49.56
CA THR A 664 -10.13 9.36 -50.35
C THR A 664 -11.58 9.85 -50.31
N SER A 665 -11.84 10.98 -49.66
CA SER A 665 -13.17 11.59 -49.53
C SER A 665 -13.11 13.10 -49.66
N GLY A 666 -14.28 13.75 -49.66
CA GLY A 666 -14.41 15.20 -49.70
C GLY A 666 -14.31 15.82 -51.10
N SER A 667 -14.69 17.10 -51.22
CA SER A 667 -14.62 17.85 -52.49
C SER A 667 -13.21 18.21 -52.96
N PHE A 668 -12.20 18.22 -52.08
CA PHE A 668 -10.83 18.67 -52.36
C PHE A 668 -9.81 17.77 -51.64
N PRO A 669 -9.72 16.48 -52.03
CA PRO A 669 -8.71 15.56 -51.49
C PRO A 669 -7.30 15.99 -51.87
N ALA A 670 -6.34 15.70 -51.00
CA ALA A 670 -4.92 15.95 -51.20
C ALA A 670 -4.08 14.67 -51.06
N HIS A 671 -2.99 14.62 -51.82
CA HIS A 671 -1.83 13.78 -51.53
C HIS A 671 -0.85 14.57 -50.65
N PHE A 672 -0.34 13.94 -49.60
CA PHE A 672 0.70 14.47 -48.74
C PHE A 672 1.97 13.63 -48.88
N ASP A 673 3.08 14.30 -49.17
CA ASP A 673 4.39 13.66 -49.21
C ASP A 673 4.83 13.20 -47.81
N LYS A 674 5.74 12.23 -47.79
CA LYS A 674 6.32 11.67 -46.56
C LYS A 674 7.12 12.74 -45.83
N ARG A 675 6.88 12.88 -44.52
CA ARG A 675 7.58 13.85 -43.64
C ARG A 675 8.30 13.15 -42.50
N THR A 676 9.48 13.68 -42.14
CA THR A 676 10.18 13.36 -40.90
C THR A 676 10.36 14.64 -40.10
N GLU A 677 10.20 14.60 -38.79
CA GLU A 677 10.40 15.75 -37.91
C GLU A 677 11.33 15.34 -36.77
N GLU A 678 12.49 16.00 -36.67
CA GLU A 678 13.48 15.78 -35.61
C GLU A 678 13.61 17.01 -34.71
N ASN A 679 13.34 16.86 -33.42
CA ASN A 679 13.33 17.95 -32.45
C ASN A 679 14.23 17.61 -31.25
N ILE A 680 15.12 18.55 -30.90
CA ILE A 680 15.95 18.48 -29.69
C ILE A 680 15.53 19.64 -28.78
N TYR A 681 15.12 19.34 -27.55
CA TYR A 681 14.70 20.33 -26.56
C TYR A 681 15.63 20.32 -25.35
N GLY A 682 16.20 21.47 -25.01
CA GLY A 682 16.94 21.71 -23.78
C GLY A 682 16.05 22.34 -22.72
N THR A 683 16.08 21.80 -21.51
CA THR A 683 15.29 22.27 -20.37
C THR A 683 16.21 22.73 -19.24
N ALA A 684 15.89 23.86 -18.61
CA ALA A 684 16.42 24.25 -17.31
C ALA A 684 15.24 24.46 -16.35
N GLY A 685 15.30 23.91 -15.13
CA GLY A 685 14.16 23.92 -14.23
C GLY A 685 14.50 23.84 -12.75
N LEU A 686 13.47 24.00 -11.94
CA LEU A 686 13.51 23.94 -10.48
C LEU A 686 12.28 23.17 -10.00
N ASP A 687 12.50 21.97 -9.46
CA ASP A 687 11.49 21.21 -8.73
C ASP A 687 11.55 21.58 -7.24
N ALA A 688 10.41 21.70 -6.59
CA ALA A 688 10.26 21.80 -5.14
C ALA A 688 9.29 20.70 -4.67
N SER A 689 9.58 20.08 -3.54
CA SER A 689 8.76 18.99 -2.98
C SER A 689 8.69 19.11 -1.45
N MET A 690 7.47 19.17 -0.93
CA MET A 690 7.15 19.26 0.48
C MET A 690 6.44 17.99 0.95
N ASN A 691 6.90 17.45 2.06
CA ASN A 691 6.38 16.25 2.69
C ASN A 691 5.41 16.64 3.83
N LEU A 692 4.11 16.33 3.66
CA LEU A 692 3.06 16.62 4.64
C LEU A 692 2.80 15.39 5.50
N ALA A 693 3.64 15.24 6.54
CA ALA A 693 3.61 14.13 7.49
C ALA A 693 3.54 12.74 6.79
N ASN A 694 4.19 12.62 5.63
CA ASN A 694 4.22 11.49 4.69
C ASN A 694 2.87 10.93 4.19
N LYS A 695 1.74 11.33 4.78
CA LYS A 695 0.39 11.08 4.25
C LYS A 695 0.20 11.70 2.87
N ALA A 696 0.85 12.84 2.60
CA ALA A 696 0.89 13.46 1.28
C ALA A 696 2.26 14.04 0.94
N ILE A 697 2.61 14.04 -0.35
CA ILE A 697 3.73 14.80 -0.92
C ILE A 697 3.12 15.87 -1.83
N VAL A 698 3.45 17.13 -1.61
CA VAL A 698 3.08 18.26 -2.47
C VAL A 698 4.30 18.69 -3.27
N SER A 699 4.20 18.68 -4.59
CA SER A 699 5.27 19.15 -5.48
C SER A 699 4.86 20.42 -6.21
N ALA A 700 5.81 21.28 -6.51
CA ALA A 700 5.67 22.39 -7.45
C ALA A 700 6.91 22.47 -8.34
N ASN A 701 6.76 22.86 -9.60
CA ASN A 701 7.90 23.01 -10.50
C ASN A 701 7.76 24.26 -11.38
N ILE A 702 8.91 24.74 -11.85
CA ILE A 702 9.00 25.70 -12.95
C ILE A 702 10.11 25.26 -13.91
N LYS A 703 9.81 25.28 -15.21
CA LYS A 703 10.71 24.87 -16.29
C LYS A 703 10.79 25.98 -17.33
N HIS A 704 11.96 26.18 -17.93
CA HIS A 704 12.16 26.89 -19.18
C HIS A 704 12.69 25.90 -20.22
N VAL A 705 12.07 25.84 -21.39
CA VAL A 705 12.38 24.87 -22.45
C VAL A 705 12.64 25.61 -23.76
N SER A 706 13.70 25.24 -24.45
CA SER A 706 14.06 25.79 -25.76
C SER A 706 14.49 24.67 -26.71
N ARG A 707 14.01 24.72 -27.95
CA ARG A 707 14.51 23.92 -29.06
C ARG A 707 15.97 24.29 -29.32
N LEU A 708 16.82 23.29 -29.54
CA LEU A 708 18.27 23.45 -29.74
C LEU A 708 18.72 23.15 -31.18
N ASN A 709 17.82 22.63 -32.02
CA ASN A 709 18.09 22.27 -33.41
C ASN A 709 17.10 22.95 -34.37
N ASN A 710 17.53 23.10 -35.63
CA ASN A 710 16.72 23.64 -36.70
C ASN A 710 16.37 22.51 -37.68
N SER A 711 15.30 21.75 -37.40
CA SER A 711 14.65 20.89 -38.41
C SER A 711 13.52 21.69 -39.08
N GLN A 712 13.53 21.72 -40.42
CA GLN A 712 12.51 22.36 -41.26
C GLN A 712 12.27 21.48 -42.50
N ASP A 713 11.59 20.36 -42.29
CA ASP A 713 11.02 19.56 -43.38
C ASP A 713 9.65 20.19 -43.72
N ASP A 714 9.62 21.03 -44.75
CA ASP A 714 8.43 21.77 -45.18
C ASP A 714 7.31 20.80 -45.65
N LEU A 715 6.06 21.10 -45.29
CA LEU A 715 4.89 20.26 -45.61
C LEU A 715 4.59 20.33 -47.11
N THR A 716 4.75 19.22 -47.80
CA THR A 716 4.70 19.12 -49.26
C THR A 716 3.66 18.11 -49.75
N GLY A 717 3.17 18.30 -50.97
CA GLY A 717 2.16 17.44 -51.60
C GLY A 717 1.38 18.14 -52.71
N ASP A 718 0.22 17.59 -53.10
CA ASP A 718 -0.72 18.25 -54.02
C ASP A 718 -2.20 18.06 -53.66
N VAL A 719 -2.97 19.13 -53.81
CA VAL A 719 -4.44 19.06 -53.80
C VAL A 719 -4.86 18.57 -55.18
N MET A 720 -5.50 17.39 -55.23
CA MET A 720 -5.61 16.60 -56.44
C MET A 720 -6.40 17.35 -57.53
N GLY A 721 -5.73 17.60 -58.66
CA GLY A 721 -6.32 18.35 -59.78
C GLY A 721 -6.40 19.88 -59.58
N VAL A 722 -5.83 20.43 -58.51
CA VAL A 722 -5.78 21.88 -58.25
C VAL A 722 -4.35 22.41 -58.31
N SER A 723 -3.49 22.03 -57.36
CA SER A 723 -2.14 22.60 -57.23
C SER A 723 -1.27 21.81 -56.24
N ARG A 724 0.05 21.78 -56.50
CA ARG A 724 1.04 21.46 -55.47
C ARG A 724 1.08 22.53 -54.39
N PHE A 725 1.39 22.10 -53.16
CA PHE A 725 1.68 22.97 -52.03
C PHE A 725 3.06 22.65 -51.46
N ASP A 726 3.66 23.68 -50.89
CA ASP A 726 4.95 23.67 -50.20
C ASP A 726 4.80 24.70 -49.07
N MET A 727 4.65 24.21 -47.83
CA MET A 727 4.21 25.00 -46.70
C MET A 727 5.16 24.85 -45.52
N LYS A 728 5.77 25.97 -45.12
CA LYS A 728 6.64 26.01 -43.95
C LYS A 728 5.91 25.57 -42.69
N GLN A 729 6.57 24.70 -41.92
CA GLN A 729 6.03 24.21 -40.66
C GLN A 729 5.98 25.34 -39.62
N ASP A 730 4.80 25.61 -39.05
CA ASP A 730 4.70 26.38 -37.81
C ASP A 730 5.22 25.48 -36.67
N THR A 731 6.25 25.94 -35.94
CA THR A 731 6.88 25.17 -34.84
C THR A 731 6.99 25.99 -33.57
N THR A 732 6.96 25.31 -32.42
CA THR A 732 7.33 25.92 -31.14
C THR A 732 8.84 25.91 -30.95
N GLU A 733 9.45 27.08 -30.77
CA GLU A 733 10.87 27.20 -30.46
C GLU A 733 11.14 27.24 -28.96
N ARG A 734 10.23 27.82 -28.15
CA ARG A 734 10.46 28.02 -26.70
C ARG A 734 9.20 28.20 -25.88
N TRP A 735 9.21 27.64 -24.66
CA TRP A 735 8.16 27.83 -23.68
C TRP A 735 8.67 27.80 -22.24
N ASN A 736 7.79 28.18 -21.32
CA ASN A 736 7.93 27.93 -19.90
C ASN A 736 6.80 27.00 -19.46
N GLU A 737 7.03 26.26 -18.40
CA GLU A 737 6.01 25.41 -17.77
C GLU A 737 6.01 25.70 -16.28
N VAL A 738 4.82 25.79 -15.68
CA VAL A 738 4.66 25.73 -14.22
C VAL A 738 3.77 24.55 -13.88
N GLY A 739 4.17 23.77 -12.88
CA GLY A 739 3.44 22.59 -12.45
C GLY A 739 3.21 22.54 -10.95
N VAL A 740 2.14 21.85 -10.55
CA VAL A 740 1.83 21.46 -9.17
C VAL A 740 1.43 19.98 -9.15
N GLY A 741 1.66 19.32 -8.03
CA GLY A 741 1.28 17.92 -7.84
C GLY A 741 1.03 17.56 -6.39
N LEU A 742 0.25 16.50 -6.21
CA LEU A 742 -0.14 15.93 -4.93
C LEU A 742 -0.09 14.40 -5.04
N GLN A 743 0.72 13.74 -4.22
CA GLN A 743 0.73 12.28 -4.09
C GLN A 743 0.31 11.89 -2.67
N VAL A 744 -0.92 11.41 -2.50
CA VAL A 744 -1.43 10.90 -1.22
C VAL A 744 -1.12 9.42 -1.04
N ALA A 745 -1.09 8.94 0.21
CA ALA A 745 -1.17 7.51 0.50
C ALA A 745 -2.40 6.91 -0.21
N GLY A 746 -2.21 5.77 -0.87
CA GLY A 746 -3.23 5.18 -1.74
C GLY A 746 -4.14 4.17 -1.03
N PRO A 747 -5.10 3.60 -1.77
CA PRO A 747 -6.09 2.65 -1.25
C PRO A 747 -5.53 1.33 -0.68
N PHE A 748 -4.28 0.98 -1.00
CA PHE A 748 -3.64 -0.28 -0.59
C PHE A 748 -2.29 0.00 0.11
N LYS A 749 -1.77 -0.96 0.89
CA LYS A 749 -0.37 -0.87 1.37
C LYS A 749 0.58 -0.77 0.18
N ALA A 750 1.68 -0.04 0.37
CA ALA A 750 2.65 0.30 -0.66
C ALA A 750 2.02 0.92 -1.93
N SER A 751 0.92 1.67 -1.80
CA SER A 751 0.33 2.43 -2.90
C SER A 751 0.27 3.94 -2.65
N ARG A 752 0.21 4.71 -3.75
CA ARG A 752 -0.09 6.15 -3.76
C ARG A 752 -0.99 6.53 -4.92
N VAL A 753 -1.91 7.45 -4.67
CA VAL A 753 -2.66 8.16 -5.72
C VAL A 753 -1.96 9.49 -5.99
N GLY A 754 -1.50 9.68 -7.22
CA GLY A 754 -0.84 10.91 -7.68
C GLY A 754 -1.72 11.71 -8.62
N ILE A 755 -1.81 13.01 -8.40
CA ILE A 755 -2.41 13.98 -9.30
C ILE A 755 -1.37 15.05 -9.62
N THR A 756 -1.11 15.33 -10.89
CA THR A 756 -0.30 16.48 -11.34
C THR A 756 -1.10 17.36 -12.29
N TYR A 757 -0.77 18.65 -12.31
CA TYR A 757 -1.27 19.65 -13.24
C TYR A 757 -0.13 20.57 -13.65
N GLY A 758 0.06 20.76 -14.96
CA GLY A 758 1.06 21.64 -15.55
C GLY A 758 0.43 22.59 -16.57
N HIS A 759 0.92 23.83 -16.62
CA HIS A 759 0.48 24.85 -17.57
C HIS A 759 1.69 25.36 -18.37
N ARG A 760 1.64 25.25 -19.69
CA ARG A 760 2.67 25.73 -20.63
C ARG A 760 2.32 27.12 -21.16
N PHE A 761 3.29 28.04 -21.13
CA PHE A 761 3.14 29.43 -21.54
C PHE A 761 4.47 29.98 -22.09
N GLY A 762 4.46 30.57 -23.29
CA GLY A 762 5.68 30.94 -24.03
C GLY A 762 5.39 31.88 -25.19
N SER A 763 6.42 32.25 -25.96
CA SER A 763 6.33 33.35 -26.94
C SER A 763 5.61 33.00 -28.25
N ASP A 764 5.38 31.71 -28.51
CA ASP A 764 5.04 31.22 -29.84
C ASP A 764 3.60 30.69 -29.90
N LYS A 765 2.95 30.78 -31.07
CA LYS A 765 1.47 30.72 -31.20
C LYS A 765 0.81 29.40 -30.75
N ALA A 766 1.54 28.29 -30.73
CA ALA A 766 1.01 26.94 -30.47
C ALA A 766 1.19 26.48 -29.00
N VAL A 767 1.79 27.30 -28.14
CA VAL A 767 2.36 26.87 -26.85
C VAL A 767 1.36 26.67 -25.71
N ALA A 768 0.28 27.44 -25.68
CA ALA A 768 -0.62 27.45 -24.52
C ALA A 768 -1.34 26.10 -24.39
N SER A 769 -1.02 25.36 -23.33
CA SER A 769 -1.61 24.04 -23.08
C SER A 769 -1.59 23.67 -21.59
N ASP A 770 -2.66 23.02 -21.15
CA ASP A 770 -2.83 22.47 -19.81
C ASP A 770 -2.68 20.94 -19.86
N VAL A 771 -1.80 20.39 -19.02
CA VAL A 771 -1.56 18.95 -18.87
C VAL A 771 -2.01 18.53 -17.48
N ALA A 772 -2.82 17.47 -17.36
CA ALA A 772 -3.21 16.88 -16.09
C ALA A 772 -2.95 15.38 -16.10
N THR A 773 -2.31 14.84 -15.07
CA THR A 773 -2.04 13.40 -14.95
C THR A 773 -2.63 12.85 -13.67
N LEU A 774 -3.42 11.78 -13.78
CA LEU A 774 -3.86 10.95 -12.66
C LEU A 774 -3.06 9.65 -12.70
N SER A 775 -2.58 9.18 -11.55
CA SER A 775 -1.83 7.93 -11.42
C SER A 775 -2.19 7.17 -10.15
N LEU A 776 -2.16 5.85 -10.23
CA LEU A 776 -2.16 4.93 -9.09
C LEU A 776 -0.89 4.07 -9.21
N SER A 777 0.06 4.27 -8.30
CA SER A 777 1.24 3.42 -8.17
C SER A 777 1.06 2.44 -7.02
N VAL A 778 1.40 1.18 -7.21
CA VAL A 778 1.30 0.09 -6.24
C VAL A 778 2.58 -0.76 -6.30
N GLY A 779 3.21 -1.02 -5.15
CA GLY A 779 4.31 -1.97 -5.03
C GLY A 779 3.83 -3.41 -4.81
N PHE A 780 4.68 -4.40 -5.13
CA PHE A 780 4.28 -5.81 -5.26
C PHE A 780 5.30 -6.82 -4.71
#